data_AF-A0A7X3K1Q7-F1
#
_entry.id   AF-A0A7X3K1Q7-F1
#
_cell.length_a   1.000
_cell.length_b   1.000
_cell.length_c   1.000
_cell.angle_alpha   90.00
_cell.angle_beta   90.00
_cell.angle_gamma   90.00
#
_symmetry.space_group_name_H-M   'P 1'
#
loop_
_entity.id
_entity.type
_entity.pdbx_description
1 polymer ?
#
loop_
_entity_poly.entity_id
_entity_poly.type
_entity_poly.pdbx_seq_one_letter_code
_entity_poly.pdbx_strand_id
1 'polypeptide(L)'
;MLSVWNICSRAYGASNDESGADGLLLQSRAYPGFDVPPDSPKAGRSYKDMLPPRPESKRPPVPGKHEAATVNESVYGPHVKLPDGTFLPVAGVDQTREQNKLSVFTNTYGTYTTSFDTNTIELILTGGIVADKVSVGTKGTYIPRNGYVLSGSGNVKGLLQALNIGDSVQTVHMQIPVLPEKYVRIGDLVLPIDKVNGTRYEGEAVLYHSSYGTKTRTNAWGLEATILNGMIVSVRDMRMDGSGQFADNNSPIPPEGYVLSVQSLNPCYQELLKRAVPGTAVIIELENDYLYQASTIGFDAFNPRKREDNPAGWDDGNRKPLPGMRGAEQFIVYDSGYGSSSGTNPWGSEVVVNAAGKIIGIGGNNRSIPAGGYVLSGHGSYRTWLTRYAAIGARVVVNRAEKQVMILWTPQSLLDKAQITAAKAELALEESKRLFLDVPYDKLRKQIDTVKKLREEAGRHLSEKGIVGLAQILKDLDRTATSVRSMNVESRSVENRGIWLRPKENSIEEVRQAMDKIEGAHINQVFVETFWNGYTIFPTKNKITMHNPVYNGFDVLAAYLAEGKKRGIEIHAWVENFFAGGPEPGPVIKNKPEWSLLSRKGLTYQEDVSSGFRYYYINPALNEVHDFLINVYQEILSSYDVDGLHLDYARYPGSGDYTNDFGYDLYTRGLFKKRYGADPLTLKPGDKLWEEWVTMRVGFVNKFVLRLTDEVKKIKPGVKVTAAVWPEYELAREDVLQDSMNWVANNRIDNVYPMSYKLDTSLVLEDARRTFELVKNKAYVTIGVGSFIHLTKEAFVDQIVSSHVLGISGSAIFEYESFIEGGYDKETAVGVYRQQAIVPDASPAHSLVRILQDQKSKINRIYVPLGGMNHTAEKWYSKQLDEVVQKLGGDKKPKLNPGRIKEIKKSLLRVIDTIQQNRGMHEEVKARALYDLRGALQIVEVTISKMGQKM
;
A
#
# COMPACT_ATOMS: atom_id res chain seq x y z
N MET A 1 -6.01 -13.34 6.10
CA MET A 1 -5.77 -11.97 6.58
C MET A 1 -4.49 -11.78 7.41
N LEU A 2 -3.92 -12.79 8.09
CA LEU A 2 -2.82 -12.56 9.06
C LEU A 2 -1.41 -13.06 8.65
N SER A 3 -1.19 -13.74 7.53
CA SER A 3 0.07 -14.45 7.24
C SER A 3 1.22 -13.62 6.63
N VAL A 4 1.09 -12.29 6.52
CA VAL A 4 2.06 -11.46 5.76
C VAL A 4 2.75 -10.38 6.62
N TRP A 5 2.40 -10.25 7.90
CA TRP A 5 3.00 -9.26 8.80
C TRP A 5 4.49 -9.52 9.11
N ASN A 6 5.02 -10.72 8.81
CA ASN A 6 6.44 -11.05 9.00
C ASN A 6 7.42 -10.38 8.02
N ILE A 7 6.94 -9.56 7.07
CA ILE A 7 7.82 -8.75 6.21
C ILE A 7 8.20 -7.41 6.88
N CYS A 8 7.41 -6.92 7.85
CA CYS A 8 7.60 -5.59 8.44
C CYS A 8 8.37 -5.54 9.77
N SER A 9 8.52 -6.66 10.48
CA SER A 9 9.07 -6.68 11.84
C SER A 9 10.62 -6.72 11.91
N ARG A 10 11.35 -6.92 10.81
CA ARG A 10 12.83 -7.00 10.82
C ARG A 10 13.59 -5.67 10.82
N ALA A 11 12.91 -4.52 10.96
CA ALA A 11 13.58 -3.22 11.08
C ALA A 11 13.91 -2.79 12.53
N TYR A 12 13.53 -3.57 13.55
CA TYR A 12 13.78 -3.24 14.96
C TYR A 12 14.33 -4.44 15.72
N GLY A 13 15.64 -4.42 15.97
CA GLY A 13 16.33 -5.45 16.75
C GLY A 13 17.84 -5.21 16.75
N ALA A 14 18.29 -4.12 17.36
CA ALA A 14 19.69 -3.98 17.72
C ALA A 14 19.97 -4.93 18.91
N SER A 15 20.69 -6.01 18.65
CA SER A 15 21.39 -6.79 19.66
C SER A 15 22.86 -6.83 19.29
N ASN A 16 23.68 -6.25 20.16
CA ASN A 16 25.13 -6.35 20.12
C ASN A 16 25.53 -7.83 20.17
N ASP A 17 26.33 -8.28 19.21
CA ASP A 17 27.41 -9.23 19.48
C ASP A 17 28.40 -9.26 18.31
N GLU A 18 29.67 -9.06 18.66
CA GLU A 18 30.83 -9.09 17.78
C GLU A 18 31.30 -10.54 17.57
N SER A 19 31.61 -10.88 16.31
CA SER A 19 32.52 -11.93 15.79
C SER A 19 31.85 -12.58 14.58
N GLY A 20 32.44 -12.77 13.41
CA GLY A 20 33.79 -12.60 12.92
C GLY A 20 33.73 -13.16 11.50
N ALA A 21 34.07 -12.35 10.50
CA ALA A 21 34.10 -12.76 9.10
C ALA A 21 35.55 -12.74 8.61
N ASP A 22 35.99 -13.88 8.08
CA ASP A 22 37.07 -14.07 7.11
C ASP A 22 36.67 -15.34 6.33
N GLY A 23 36.58 -15.44 5.01
CA GLY A 23 36.99 -14.59 3.91
C GLY A 23 37.42 -15.54 2.78
N LEU A 24 36.83 -15.45 1.58
CA LEU A 24 37.44 -16.00 0.36
C LEU A 24 37.04 -15.18 -0.87
N LEU A 25 38.05 -14.48 -1.37
CA LEU A 25 38.08 -13.48 -2.42
C LEU A 25 38.00 -14.09 -3.83
N LEU A 26 37.34 -13.38 -4.74
CA LEU A 26 37.79 -13.24 -6.13
C LEU A 26 37.93 -11.75 -6.49
N GLN A 27 39.17 -11.41 -6.82
CA GLN A 27 39.81 -10.16 -7.26
C GLN A 27 39.19 -9.54 -8.53
N SER A 28 39.41 -8.30 -8.99
CA SER A 28 40.05 -7.03 -8.52
C SER A 28 39.75 -5.95 -9.60
N ARG A 29 39.59 -4.66 -9.28
CA ARG A 29 40.62 -3.58 -9.24
C ARG A 29 39.95 -2.29 -8.70
N ALA A 30 40.58 -1.30 -8.07
CA ALA A 30 41.74 -1.11 -7.19
C ALA A 30 41.88 0.42 -6.98
N TYR A 31 42.10 0.92 -5.75
CA TYR A 31 42.96 2.09 -5.44
C TYR A 31 43.47 2.00 -3.98
N PRO A 32 44.70 2.49 -3.69
CA PRO A 32 45.49 2.26 -2.46
C PRO A 32 45.16 3.32 -1.39
N GLY A 33 45.44 3.22 -0.09
CA GLY A 33 46.41 2.46 0.69
C GLY A 33 46.98 3.43 1.74
N PHE A 34 47.04 3.04 3.02
CA PHE A 34 48.16 3.25 3.96
C PHE A 34 47.76 2.92 5.41
N ASP A 35 48.71 2.29 6.07
CA ASP A 35 48.61 1.46 7.27
C ASP A 35 48.44 2.22 8.58
N VAL A 36 47.82 1.51 9.52
CA VAL A 36 47.86 1.77 10.96
C VAL A 36 49.08 1.06 11.56
N PRO A 37 49.76 1.65 12.54
CA PRO A 37 50.38 0.90 13.61
C PRO A 37 49.73 1.16 14.98
N PRO A 38 49.93 0.22 15.92
CA PRO A 38 48.99 -0.14 16.97
C PRO A 38 49.29 0.56 18.30
N ASP A 39 48.31 0.58 19.20
CA ASP A 39 48.47 0.09 20.58
C ASP A 39 47.25 0.45 21.43
N SER A 40 46.50 -0.59 21.83
CA SER A 40 45.81 -0.61 23.13
C SER A 40 46.89 -0.67 24.24
N PRO A 41 46.66 -0.27 25.52
CA PRO A 41 45.45 -0.68 26.24
C PRO A 41 45.03 0.14 27.50
N LYS A 42 43.92 -0.34 28.10
CA LYS A 42 43.53 -0.34 29.54
C LYS A 42 42.64 0.79 30.10
N ALA A 43 41.52 0.31 30.67
CA ALA A 43 40.91 0.61 31.98
C ALA A 43 40.62 2.08 32.32
N GLY A 44 39.48 2.51 32.85
CA GLY A 44 38.46 1.86 33.66
C GLY A 44 37.99 2.90 34.72
N ARG A 45 36.73 2.77 35.14
CA ARG A 45 36.07 3.42 36.31
C ARG A 45 35.53 4.86 36.19
N SER A 46 34.20 4.91 36.44
CA SER A 46 33.43 5.88 37.24
C SER A 46 34.26 6.76 38.19
N TYR A 47 33.91 8.04 38.32
CA TYR A 47 33.57 8.66 39.62
C TYR A 47 32.92 10.04 39.43
N LYS A 48 31.85 10.26 40.21
CA LYS A 48 31.22 11.57 40.47
C LYS A 48 32.16 12.47 41.27
N ASP A 49 31.97 13.77 41.04
CA ASP A 49 32.28 14.94 41.87
C ASP A 49 33.73 15.18 42.26
N MET A 50 34.31 16.28 41.76
CA MET A 50 35.20 17.21 42.48
C MET A 50 35.63 18.35 41.55
N LEU A 51 35.37 19.61 41.92
CA LEU A 51 36.35 20.72 42.07
C LEU A 51 35.66 22.12 42.21
N PRO A 52 36.35 23.12 42.83
CA PRO A 52 35.77 24.20 43.66
C PRO A 52 35.63 25.56 42.93
N PRO A 53 35.10 26.65 43.56
CA PRO A 53 34.71 27.86 42.84
C PRO A 53 35.92 28.77 42.54
N ARG A 54 35.87 29.47 41.41
CA ARG A 54 36.81 30.56 41.06
C ARG A 54 36.10 31.91 40.96
N PRO A 55 36.81 33.02 41.25
CA PRO A 55 36.23 34.29 41.63
C PRO A 55 35.97 35.25 40.47
N GLU A 56 35.14 36.25 40.78
CA GLU A 56 34.59 37.30 39.92
C GLU A 56 35.64 38.14 39.18
N SER A 57 35.38 38.43 37.91
CA SER A 57 35.92 39.61 37.23
C SER A 57 34.82 40.32 36.45
N LYS A 58 34.71 41.63 36.71
CA LYS A 58 33.65 42.55 36.26
C LYS A 58 33.69 42.77 34.74
N ARG A 59 32.51 42.78 34.10
CA ARG A 59 32.23 43.41 32.79
C ARG A 59 30.95 44.29 32.89
N PRO A 60 30.82 45.31 32.02
CA PRO A 60 29.96 46.49 32.23
C PRO A 60 28.46 46.23 32.01
N PRO A 61 27.57 47.18 32.38
CA PRO A 61 26.13 46.94 32.41
C PRO A 61 25.54 46.80 31.01
N VAL A 62 24.76 45.74 30.82
CA VAL A 62 23.85 45.55 29.67
C VAL A 62 22.50 46.21 30.04
N PRO A 63 21.83 46.92 29.12
CA PRO A 63 20.53 47.55 29.37
C PRO A 63 19.46 46.52 29.78
N GLY A 64 18.53 46.97 30.63
CA GLY A 64 17.64 46.14 31.45
C GLY A 64 16.89 45.02 30.74
N LYS A 65 16.88 43.85 31.40
CA LYS A 65 15.85 42.82 31.23
C LYS A 65 14.52 43.42 31.69
N HIS A 66 13.52 43.42 30.82
CA HIS A 66 12.14 43.48 31.28
C HIS A 66 11.87 42.23 32.13
N GLU A 67 11.56 42.44 33.40
CA GLU A 67 10.97 41.40 34.24
C GLU A 67 9.68 40.93 33.57
N ALA A 68 9.64 39.66 33.17
CA ALA A 68 8.38 39.02 32.84
C ALA A 68 7.59 38.90 34.14
N ALA A 69 6.65 39.83 34.35
CA ALA A 69 5.65 39.70 35.40
C ALA A 69 4.96 38.34 35.22
N THR A 70 5.13 37.43 36.18
CA THR A 70 4.34 36.20 36.25
C THR A 70 2.92 36.60 36.61
N VAL A 71 2.09 36.78 35.58
CA VAL A 71 0.65 37.01 35.70
C VAL A 71 0.04 35.77 36.35
N ASN A 72 -0.68 35.95 37.46
CA ASN A 72 -1.37 34.86 38.14
C ASN A 72 -2.57 34.41 37.30
N GLU A 73 -2.44 33.32 36.55
CA GLU A 73 -3.45 32.78 35.63
C GLU A 73 -4.75 32.33 36.33
N SER A 74 -4.76 32.22 37.67
CA SER A 74 -5.94 31.82 38.46
C SER A 74 -6.95 32.94 38.71
N VAL A 75 -6.65 34.19 38.32
CA VAL A 75 -7.48 35.39 38.62
C VAL A 75 -8.34 35.80 37.41
N TYR A 76 -8.12 35.21 36.24
CA TYR A 76 -8.78 35.57 34.98
C TYR A 76 -9.93 34.60 34.67
N GLY A 77 -11.09 35.12 34.22
CA GLY A 77 -12.20 34.33 33.64
C GLY A 77 -11.82 33.67 32.30
N PRO A 78 -12.76 33.36 31.39
CA PRO A 78 -12.41 32.89 30.04
C PRO A 78 -11.58 33.93 29.27
N HIS A 79 -10.37 33.57 28.83
CA HIS A 79 -9.44 34.47 28.12
C HIS A 79 -8.77 33.76 26.96
N VAL A 80 -8.19 34.57 26.06
CA VAL A 80 -7.32 34.12 24.98
C VAL A 80 -5.93 34.70 25.17
N LYS A 81 -4.90 33.86 25.10
CA LYS A 81 -3.49 34.27 25.16
C LYS A 81 -2.92 34.34 23.74
N LEU A 82 -2.40 35.51 23.38
CA LEU A 82 -1.77 35.82 22.10
C LEU A 82 -0.30 35.36 22.07
N PRO A 83 0.34 35.27 20.88
CA PRO A 83 1.74 34.86 20.75
C PRO A 83 2.74 35.71 21.54
N ASP A 84 2.47 37.01 21.67
CA ASP A 84 3.31 37.95 22.43
C ASP A 84 3.11 37.85 23.96
N GLY A 85 2.26 36.94 24.42
CA GLY A 85 1.92 36.74 25.82
C GLY A 85 0.75 37.59 26.32
N THR A 86 0.18 38.46 25.48
CA THR A 86 -0.97 39.30 25.84
C THR A 86 -2.21 38.45 26.14
N PHE A 87 -2.89 38.72 27.25
CA PHE A 87 -4.18 38.10 27.59
C PHE A 87 -5.35 39.00 27.18
N LEU A 88 -6.27 38.46 26.38
CA LEU A 88 -7.50 39.13 25.97
C LEU A 88 -8.71 38.50 26.68
N PRO A 89 -9.49 39.26 27.47
CA PRO A 89 -10.72 38.78 28.09
C PRO A 89 -11.77 38.44 27.05
N VAL A 90 -12.37 37.25 27.18
CA VAL A 90 -13.52 36.84 26.36
C VAL A 90 -14.80 37.27 27.07
N ALA A 91 -15.59 38.10 26.40
CA ALA A 91 -16.85 38.59 26.95
C ALA A 91 -17.95 37.53 26.94
N GLY A 92 -17.94 36.63 25.95
CA GLY A 92 -18.87 35.52 25.85
C GLY A 92 -18.43 34.47 24.82
N VAL A 93 -18.80 33.22 25.10
CA VAL A 93 -18.68 32.09 24.17
C VAL A 93 -20.08 31.79 23.64
N ASP A 94 -20.22 31.71 22.31
CA ASP A 94 -21.49 31.44 21.61
C ASP A 94 -22.62 32.43 21.95
N GLN A 95 -22.24 33.70 22.16
CA GLN A 95 -23.15 34.80 22.50
C GLN A 95 -23.11 35.92 21.44
N THR A 96 -24.09 36.82 21.48
CA THR A 96 -24.13 38.00 20.60
C THR A 96 -22.88 38.87 20.76
N ARG A 97 -22.37 39.45 19.66
CA ARG A 97 -21.19 40.32 19.69
C ARG A 97 -21.44 41.59 20.50
N GLU A 98 -20.41 42.01 21.23
CA GLU A 98 -20.38 43.29 21.93
C GLU A 98 -19.30 44.22 21.35
N GLN A 99 -19.57 45.53 21.32
CA GLN A 99 -18.64 46.51 20.77
C GLN A 99 -17.37 46.62 21.65
N ASN A 100 -16.19 46.67 21.02
CA ASN A 100 -14.89 46.74 21.70
C ASN A 100 -14.56 45.54 22.63
N LYS A 101 -15.24 44.41 22.47
CA LYS A 101 -14.99 43.18 23.23
C LYS A 101 -14.68 42.00 22.32
N LEU A 102 -14.04 40.97 22.87
CA LEU A 102 -13.73 39.71 22.18
C LEU A 102 -14.85 38.69 22.43
N SER A 103 -15.40 38.12 21.36
CA SER A 103 -16.33 36.99 21.41
C SER A 103 -15.69 35.75 20.79
N VAL A 104 -16.04 34.58 21.31
CA VAL A 104 -15.64 33.28 20.74
C VAL A 104 -16.86 32.54 20.24
N PHE A 105 -16.81 32.03 19.01
CA PHE A 105 -17.86 31.20 18.44
C PHE A 105 -17.32 29.81 18.14
N THR A 106 -18.03 28.79 18.62
CA THR A 106 -17.69 27.37 18.46
C THR A 106 -18.78 26.66 17.67
N ASN A 107 -18.55 25.38 17.34
CA ASN A 107 -19.53 24.60 16.57
C ASN A 107 -20.88 24.41 17.28
N THR A 108 -21.00 24.75 18.57
CA THR A 108 -22.27 24.75 19.30
C THR A 108 -23.12 26.00 19.04
N TYR A 109 -22.55 27.09 18.54
CA TYR A 109 -23.30 28.27 18.11
C TYR A 109 -24.12 28.01 16.85
N GLY A 110 -23.53 27.27 15.91
CA GLY A 110 -24.08 27.01 14.58
C GLY A 110 -22.97 26.88 13.54
N THR A 111 -23.36 26.86 12.27
CA THR A 111 -22.42 26.73 11.14
C THR A 111 -21.69 28.04 10.82
N TYR A 112 -22.33 29.18 11.09
CA TYR A 112 -21.80 30.52 10.85
C TYR A 112 -22.05 31.40 12.06
N THR A 113 -21.15 32.36 12.26
CA THR A 113 -21.45 33.52 13.09
C THR A 113 -22.56 34.36 12.45
N THR A 114 -23.11 35.34 13.16
CA THR A 114 -24.01 36.35 12.54
C THR A 114 -23.24 37.30 11.60
N SER A 115 -23.92 38.09 10.77
CA SER A 115 -23.26 39.02 9.85
C SER A 115 -22.55 40.19 10.55
N PHE A 116 -21.54 40.77 9.89
CA PHE A 116 -20.77 41.91 10.40
C PHE A 116 -20.16 42.76 9.28
N ASP A 117 -19.89 44.03 9.60
CA ASP A 117 -19.33 45.03 8.69
C ASP A 117 -17.81 45.19 8.84
N THR A 118 -17.25 46.20 8.17
CA THR A 118 -15.81 46.51 8.19
C THR A 118 -15.28 46.95 9.56
N ASN A 119 -16.12 47.23 10.57
CA ASN A 119 -15.67 47.60 11.91
C ASN A 119 -15.32 46.37 12.77
N THR A 120 -15.62 45.16 12.29
CA THR A 120 -15.31 43.89 12.95
C THR A 120 -14.31 43.10 12.12
N ILE A 121 -13.42 42.37 12.78
CA ILE A 121 -12.62 41.31 12.15
C ILE A 121 -12.91 39.99 12.86
N GLU A 122 -12.93 38.92 12.08
CA GLU A 122 -13.03 37.57 12.60
C GLU A 122 -11.84 36.74 12.15
N LEU A 123 -11.32 35.91 13.05
CA LEU A 123 -10.24 34.97 12.79
C LEU A 123 -10.80 33.56 12.90
N ILE A 124 -10.51 32.69 11.93
CA ILE A 124 -10.81 31.27 12.01
C ILE A 124 -9.61 30.57 12.63
N LEU A 125 -9.81 29.78 13.68
CA LEU A 125 -8.75 29.04 14.36
C LEU A 125 -9.03 27.55 14.35
N THR A 126 -8.01 26.74 14.07
CA THR A 126 -8.04 25.28 14.18
C THR A 126 -6.80 24.78 14.89
N GLY A 127 -6.95 23.92 15.89
CA GLY A 127 -5.82 23.52 16.74
C GLY A 127 -5.15 24.68 17.48
N GLY A 128 -5.88 25.78 17.71
CA GLY A 128 -5.34 27.02 18.30
C GLY A 128 -4.50 27.85 17.33
N ILE A 129 -4.45 27.54 16.04
CA ILE A 129 -3.66 28.28 15.05
C ILE A 129 -4.59 29.13 14.19
N VAL A 130 -4.23 30.39 13.94
CA VAL A 130 -4.96 31.28 13.02
C VAL A 130 -4.85 30.72 11.59
N ALA A 131 -5.96 30.19 11.08
CA ALA A 131 -6.08 29.57 9.77
C ALA A 131 -6.53 30.56 8.68
N ASP A 132 -7.40 31.52 9.02
CA ASP A 132 -7.90 32.53 8.09
C ASP A 132 -8.38 33.81 8.80
N LYS A 133 -8.55 34.89 8.04
CA LYS A 133 -9.06 36.19 8.52
C LYS A 133 -10.17 36.72 7.62
N VAL A 134 -11.29 37.13 8.23
CA VAL A 134 -12.44 37.69 7.55
C VAL A 134 -12.67 39.13 8.03
N SER A 135 -12.54 40.09 7.12
CA SER A 135 -12.69 41.53 7.44
C SER A 135 -14.05 42.12 7.09
N VAL A 136 -14.90 41.36 6.37
CA VAL A 136 -16.31 41.68 6.08
C VAL A 136 -17.06 40.36 5.97
N GLY A 137 -18.18 40.21 6.68
CA GLY A 137 -18.97 38.98 6.68
C GLY A 137 -20.45 39.26 6.48
N THR A 138 -20.91 39.45 5.25
CA THR A 138 -22.33 39.71 4.95
C THR A 138 -23.25 38.55 5.36
N LYS A 139 -22.71 37.33 5.48
CA LYS A 139 -23.38 36.12 6.00
C LYS A 139 -22.75 35.59 7.30
N GLY A 140 -21.80 36.32 7.88
CA GLY A 140 -20.94 35.85 8.97
C GLY A 140 -19.80 34.94 8.50
N THR A 141 -18.96 34.51 9.45
CA THR A 141 -17.80 33.63 9.22
C THR A 141 -18.16 32.19 9.52
N TYR A 142 -17.68 31.26 8.69
CA TYR A 142 -17.84 29.83 8.92
C TYR A 142 -17.10 29.41 10.18
N ILE A 143 -17.77 28.64 11.04
CA ILE A 143 -17.18 28.11 12.27
C ILE A 143 -16.69 26.68 12.00
N PRO A 144 -15.37 26.42 12.04
CA PRO A 144 -14.83 25.11 11.71
C PRO A 144 -15.20 24.06 12.75
N ARG A 145 -15.56 22.86 12.30
CA ARG A 145 -15.99 21.76 13.19
C ARG A 145 -14.89 21.26 14.14
N ASN A 146 -13.63 21.51 13.80
CA ASN A 146 -12.41 21.21 14.57
C ASN A 146 -11.77 22.48 15.18
N GLY A 147 -12.53 23.54 15.35
CA GLY A 147 -11.99 24.82 15.80
C GLY A 147 -13.04 25.83 16.25
N TYR A 148 -12.70 27.10 16.18
CA TYR A 148 -13.51 28.22 16.67
C TYR A 148 -13.19 29.50 15.91
N VAL A 149 -14.05 30.50 16.07
CA VAL A 149 -13.88 31.84 15.51
C VAL A 149 -13.68 32.85 16.64
N LEU A 150 -12.63 33.66 16.55
CA LEU A 150 -12.47 34.86 17.37
C LEU A 150 -13.07 36.05 16.64
N SER A 151 -13.89 36.83 17.33
CA SER A 151 -14.55 38.02 16.77
C SER A 151 -14.28 39.24 17.61
N GLY A 152 -13.81 40.32 16.99
CA GLY A 152 -13.45 41.55 17.69
C GLY A 152 -13.76 42.80 16.86
N SER A 153 -14.28 43.82 17.53
CA SER A 153 -14.58 45.14 16.95
C SER A 153 -13.77 46.26 17.61
N GLY A 154 -13.66 47.41 16.94
CA GLY A 154 -13.00 48.61 17.48
C GLY A 154 -11.57 48.35 17.96
N ASN A 155 -11.27 48.56 19.25
CA ASN A 155 -9.90 48.35 19.77
C ASN A 155 -9.43 46.90 19.67
N VAL A 156 -10.32 45.93 19.89
CA VAL A 156 -10.01 44.49 19.79
C VAL A 156 -9.71 44.10 18.34
N LYS A 157 -10.37 44.74 17.37
CA LYS A 157 -10.06 44.53 15.94
C LYS A 157 -8.59 44.80 15.64
N GLY A 158 -8.01 45.88 16.17
CA GLY A 158 -6.60 46.22 15.96
C GLY A 158 -5.65 45.13 16.46
N LEU A 159 -5.95 44.55 17.62
CA LEU A 159 -5.16 43.46 18.22
C LEU A 159 -5.28 42.16 17.41
N LEU A 160 -6.50 41.76 17.01
CA LEU A 160 -6.71 40.58 16.18
C LEU A 160 -6.12 40.74 14.78
N GLN A 161 -6.13 41.95 14.23
CA GLN A 161 -5.60 42.24 12.90
C GLN A 161 -4.07 42.08 12.83
N ALA A 162 -3.37 42.31 13.95
CA ALA A 162 -1.92 42.16 14.07
C ALA A 162 -1.43 40.70 14.05
N LEU A 163 -2.25 39.73 14.46
CA LEU A 163 -1.91 38.30 14.41
C LEU A 163 -1.73 37.84 12.97
N ASN A 164 -0.73 37.04 12.64
CA ASN A 164 -0.56 36.50 11.28
C ASN A 164 -1.27 35.14 11.12
N ILE A 165 -1.51 34.75 9.86
CA ILE A 165 -1.89 33.35 9.59
C ILE A 165 -0.72 32.46 10.04
N GLY A 166 -1.02 31.50 10.90
CA GLY A 166 -0.05 30.62 11.55
C GLY A 166 0.32 30.98 12.97
N ASP A 167 -0.08 32.16 13.47
CA ASP A 167 0.11 32.51 14.86
C ASP A 167 -0.68 31.58 15.78
N SER A 168 -0.03 31.14 16.86
CA SER A 168 -0.64 30.28 17.87
C SER A 168 -1.35 31.11 18.93
N VAL A 169 -2.55 30.68 19.26
CA VAL A 169 -3.47 31.35 20.16
C VAL A 169 -4.04 30.31 21.12
N GLN A 170 -3.85 30.54 22.41
CA GLN A 170 -4.26 29.59 23.44
C GLN A 170 -5.55 30.06 24.11
N THR A 171 -6.55 29.17 24.19
CA THR A 171 -7.73 29.39 25.03
C THR A 171 -7.42 28.99 26.47
N VAL A 172 -7.75 29.86 27.42
CA VAL A 172 -7.54 29.63 28.87
C VAL A 172 -8.90 29.67 29.56
N HIS A 173 -9.17 28.70 30.44
CA HIS A 173 -10.46 28.51 31.12
C HIS A 173 -11.66 28.39 30.16
N MET A 174 -11.44 27.76 29.00
CA MET A 174 -12.45 27.52 27.98
C MET A 174 -12.18 26.18 27.29
N GLN A 175 -13.25 25.41 27.07
CA GLN A 175 -13.20 24.15 26.32
C GLN A 175 -13.77 24.40 24.92
N ILE A 176 -13.02 24.01 23.88
CA ILE A 176 -13.49 24.08 22.50
C ILE A 176 -13.98 22.69 22.08
N PRO A 177 -15.27 22.51 21.77
CA PRO A 177 -15.79 21.23 21.29
C PRO A 177 -15.17 20.87 19.93
N VAL A 178 -14.59 19.67 19.79
CA VAL A 178 -14.03 19.16 18.55
C VAL A 178 -14.79 17.91 18.11
N LEU A 179 -15.35 17.92 16.90
CA LEU A 179 -16.04 16.76 16.34
C LEU A 179 -15.06 15.88 15.55
N PRO A 180 -15.10 14.53 15.71
CA PRO A 180 -14.28 13.60 14.92
C PRO A 180 -14.61 13.65 13.41
N GLU A 181 -13.69 13.19 12.55
CA GLU A 181 -13.88 13.13 11.08
C GLU A 181 -15.01 12.18 10.64
N LYS A 182 -15.29 11.16 11.44
CA LYS A 182 -16.45 10.28 11.26
C LYS A 182 -16.99 9.97 12.63
N TYR A 183 -18.29 10.14 12.81
CA TYR A 183 -18.90 9.86 14.10
C TYR A 183 -20.37 9.47 13.96
N VAL A 184 -20.85 8.78 14.98
CA VAL A 184 -22.26 8.55 15.21
C VAL A 184 -22.67 9.31 16.47
N ARG A 185 -23.76 10.07 16.39
CA ARG A 185 -24.33 10.79 17.53
C ARG A 185 -25.61 10.11 18.02
N ILE A 186 -25.65 9.80 19.32
CA ILE A 186 -26.78 9.19 20.02
C ILE A 186 -27.09 10.04 21.25
N GLY A 187 -28.09 10.93 21.13
CA GLY A 187 -28.30 12.01 22.09
C GLY A 187 -27.14 13.01 22.06
N ASP A 188 -26.50 13.22 23.21
CA ASP A 188 -25.27 14.02 23.39
C ASP A 188 -23.97 13.21 23.27
N LEU A 189 -24.04 11.87 23.18
CA LEU A 189 -22.86 11.03 22.95
C LEU A 189 -22.41 11.16 21.49
N VAL A 190 -21.18 11.63 21.29
CA VAL A 190 -20.48 11.62 20.01
C VAL A 190 -19.48 10.47 20.03
N LEU A 191 -19.74 9.45 19.20
CA LEU A 191 -18.93 8.24 19.11
C LEU A 191 -18.09 8.27 17.82
N PRO A 192 -16.75 8.41 17.90
CA PRO A 192 -15.88 8.35 16.72
C PRO A 192 -16.00 7.00 16.01
N ILE A 193 -16.02 7.02 14.68
CA ILE A 193 -16.03 5.81 13.85
C ILE A 193 -14.64 5.59 13.27
N ASP A 194 -14.00 4.49 13.65
CA ASP A 194 -12.66 4.12 13.17
C ASP A 194 -12.73 3.65 11.71
N LYS A 195 -13.76 2.86 11.36
CA LYS A 195 -13.93 2.29 10.02
C LYS A 195 -15.37 2.27 9.54
N VAL A 196 -15.54 2.39 8.22
CA VAL A 196 -16.78 2.04 7.53
C VAL A 196 -16.50 0.79 6.72
N ASN A 197 -17.31 -0.26 6.89
CA ASN A 197 -17.16 -1.56 6.22
C ASN A 197 -15.76 -2.16 6.36
N GLY A 198 -15.51 -2.88 7.45
CA GLY A 198 -14.25 -3.60 7.63
C GLY A 198 -14.26 -4.54 8.82
N THR A 199 -13.17 -5.25 9.04
CA THR A 199 -13.03 -6.09 10.23
C THR A 199 -12.93 -5.20 11.47
N ARG A 200 -13.72 -5.48 12.52
CA ARG A 200 -13.62 -4.80 13.82
C ARG A 200 -12.53 -5.45 14.68
N TYR A 201 -11.51 -4.67 15.03
CA TYR A 201 -10.45 -5.06 15.96
C TYR A 201 -10.75 -4.55 17.38
N GLU A 202 -9.85 -4.87 18.30
CA GLU A 202 -9.92 -4.46 19.70
C GLU A 202 -9.97 -2.93 19.85
N GLY A 203 -10.85 -2.42 20.70
CA GLY A 203 -11.04 -1.00 20.98
C GLY A 203 -11.80 -0.21 19.90
N GLU A 204 -12.12 -0.79 18.75
CA GLU A 204 -12.67 -0.05 17.61
C GLU A 204 -14.20 0.03 17.54
N ALA A 205 -14.67 1.06 16.85
CA ALA A 205 -16.03 1.23 16.36
C ALA A 205 -16.07 1.18 14.83
N VAL A 206 -16.88 0.29 14.27
CA VAL A 206 -17.07 0.07 12.84
C VAL A 206 -18.53 0.27 12.46
N LEU A 207 -18.76 1.03 11.39
CA LEU A 207 -20.09 1.18 10.80
C LEU A 207 -20.20 0.34 9.52
N TYR A 208 -21.12 -0.61 9.49
CA TYR A 208 -21.39 -1.43 8.31
C TYR A 208 -22.58 -0.89 7.51
N HIS A 209 -22.52 -0.97 6.20
CA HIS A 209 -23.66 -0.79 5.28
C HIS A 209 -23.61 -1.84 4.16
N SER A 210 -24.65 -1.87 3.32
CA SER A 210 -24.93 -2.94 2.37
C SER A 210 -23.80 -3.28 1.39
N SER A 211 -22.87 -2.37 1.08
CA SER A 211 -21.73 -2.71 0.21
C SER A 211 -20.71 -3.68 0.83
N TYR A 212 -20.74 -3.89 2.17
CA TYR A 212 -19.88 -4.86 2.84
C TYR A 212 -20.34 -6.32 2.61
N GLY A 213 -21.64 -6.50 2.43
CA GLY A 213 -22.29 -7.81 2.35
C GLY A 213 -23.59 -7.84 3.15
N THR A 214 -24.15 -9.04 3.31
CA THR A 214 -25.44 -9.24 3.97
C THR A 214 -25.36 -9.26 5.50
N LYS A 215 -24.16 -9.39 6.07
CA LYS A 215 -23.93 -9.44 7.53
C LYS A 215 -22.57 -8.84 7.94
N THR A 216 -22.43 -8.44 9.19
CA THR A 216 -21.21 -7.80 9.74
C THR A 216 -20.02 -8.74 9.92
N ARG A 217 -20.28 -10.05 10.07
CA ARG A 217 -19.26 -11.11 10.27
C ARG A 217 -18.37 -10.85 11.49
N THR A 218 -18.92 -10.23 12.54
CA THR A 218 -18.22 -9.95 13.79
C THR A 218 -18.38 -11.06 14.82
N ASN A 219 -17.41 -11.17 15.71
CA ASN A 219 -17.43 -12.09 16.85
C ASN A 219 -18.31 -11.55 18.01
N ALA A 220 -18.37 -12.31 19.09
CA ALA A 220 -19.17 -11.96 20.26
C ALA A 220 -18.73 -10.69 21.05
N TRP A 221 -17.50 -10.19 20.86
CA TRP A 221 -16.88 -9.22 21.77
C TRP A 221 -17.23 -7.77 21.45
N GLY A 222 -18.47 -7.36 21.73
CA GLY A 222 -18.87 -5.95 21.67
C GLY A 222 -20.38 -5.74 21.64
N LEU A 223 -20.83 -4.70 20.94
CA LEU A 223 -22.24 -4.37 20.75
C LEU A 223 -22.48 -4.03 19.28
N GLU A 224 -23.59 -4.52 18.72
CA GLU A 224 -24.07 -4.13 17.39
C GLU A 224 -25.46 -3.51 17.48
N ALA A 225 -25.61 -2.29 16.97
CA ALA A 225 -26.89 -1.60 16.85
C ALA A 225 -27.26 -1.48 15.37
N THR A 226 -28.33 -2.14 14.93
CA THR A 226 -28.89 -1.97 13.58
C THR A 226 -29.69 -0.69 13.50
N ILE A 227 -29.41 0.12 12.48
CA ILE A 227 -29.98 1.44 12.26
C ILE A 227 -30.72 1.45 10.92
N LEU A 228 -32.00 1.86 10.96
CA LEU A 228 -32.84 2.07 9.78
C LEU A 228 -33.47 3.45 9.87
N ASN A 229 -33.44 4.20 8.77
CA ASN A 229 -34.03 5.54 8.68
C ASN A 229 -33.63 6.46 9.86
N GLY A 230 -32.36 6.40 10.27
CA GLY A 230 -31.84 7.19 11.38
C GLY A 230 -32.31 6.77 12.77
N MET A 231 -32.86 5.57 12.94
CA MET A 231 -33.26 5.03 14.25
C MET A 231 -32.67 3.65 14.51
N ILE A 232 -32.27 3.39 15.76
CA ILE A 232 -31.91 2.03 16.20
C ILE A 232 -33.17 1.17 16.15
N VAL A 233 -33.11 0.04 15.46
CA VAL A 233 -34.23 -0.92 15.35
C VAL A 233 -33.94 -2.25 16.06
N SER A 234 -32.66 -2.61 16.22
CA SER A 234 -32.28 -3.78 17.00
C SER A 234 -30.88 -3.61 17.58
N VAL A 235 -30.62 -4.27 18.71
CA VAL A 235 -29.33 -4.25 19.40
C VAL A 235 -28.94 -5.67 19.79
N ARG A 236 -27.66 -6.01 19.60
CA ARG A 236 -27.03 -7.26 20.00
C ARG A 236 -25.77 -6.94 20.80
N ASP A 237 -25.82 -7.14 22.10
CA ASP A 237 -24.71 -7.02 23.02
C ASP A 237 -24.06 -8.39 23.30
N MET A 238 -23.02 -8.38 24.12
CA MET A 238 -22.33 -9.60 24.56
C MET A 238 -23.29 -10.46 25.40
N ARG A 239 -23.66 -11.63 24.88
CA ARG A 239 -24.56 -12.55 25.57
C ARG A 239 -24.16 -14.01 25.39
N MET A 240 -24.41 -14.81 26.41
CA MET A 240 -24.26 -16.26 26.33
C MET A 240 -25.50 -16.90 25.72
N ASP A 241 -25.30 -17.89 24.86
CA ASP A 241 -26.37 -18.75 24.39
C ASP A 241 -26.75 -19.82 25.44
N GLY A 242 -27.78 -20.61 25.13
CA GLY A 242 -28.25 -21.68 26.02
C GLY A 242 -27.25 -22.81 26.27
N SER A 243 -26.10 -22.81 25.59
CA SER A 243 -24.99 -23.77 25.79
C SER A 243 -23.84 -23.20 26.64
N GLY A 244 -23.95 -21.94 27.09
CA GLY A 244 -22.91 -21.26 27.86
C GLY A 244 -21.77 -20.69 27.01
N GLN A 245 -21.91 -20.66 25.68
CA GLN A 245 -20.94 -20.02 24.77
C GLN A 245 -21.39 -18.60 24.45
N PHE A 246 -20.44 -17.70 24.20
CA PHE A 246 -20.76 -16.36 23.75
C PHE A 246 -21.27 -16.38 22.31
N ALA A 247 -22.48 -15.88 22.09
CA ALA A 247 -23.08 -15.81 20.76
C ALA A 247 -22.46 -14.66 19.96
N ASP A 248 -22.08 -14.93 18.70
CA ASP A 248 -21.51 -13.91 17.83
C ASP A 248 -22.50 -12.77 17.55
N ASN A 249 -21.96 -11.55 17.50
CA ASN A 249 -22.78 -10.35 17.34
C ASN A 249 -23.14 -10.08 15.88
N ASN A 250 -22.79 -10.98 14.95
CA ASN A 250 -22.97 -10.98 13.50
C ASN A 250 -24.38 -10.58 13.00
N SER A 251 -24.68 -9.29 12.99
CA SER A 251 -26.00 -8.77 12.63
C SER A 251 -26.22 -8.75 11.12
N PRO A 252 -27.46 -8.94 10.65
CA PRO A 252 -27.80 -8.68 9.25
C PRO A 252 -27.64 -7.19 8.94
N ILE A 253 -27.01 -6.90 7.82
CA ILE A 253 -26.86 -5.54 7.31
C ILE A 253 -28.06 -5.25 6.42
N PRO A 254 -28.91 -4.26 6.75
CA PRO A 254 -30.04 -3.92 5.91
C PRO A 254 -29.58 -3.24 4.59
N PRO A 255 -30.30 -3.46 3.46
CA PRO A 255 -29.94 -2.86 2.17
C PRO A 255 -29.80 -1.33 2.19
N GLU A 256 -30.67 -0.65 2.93
CA GLU A 256 -30.78 0.82 3.02
C GLU A 256 -30.54 1.33 4.45
N GLY A 257 -29.66 0.67 5.20
CA GLY A 257 -29.32 1.10 6.56
C GLY A 257 -27.93 0.68 7.00
N TYR A 258 -27.72 0.74 8.31
CA TYR A 258 -26.40 0.56 8.90
C TYR A 258 -26.42 -0.42 10.07
N VAL A 259 -25.25 -0.95 10.40
CA VAL A 259 -25.00 -1.58 11.70
C VAL A 259 -23.80 -0.89 12.35
N LEU A 260 -24.02 -0.24 13.49
CA LEU A 260 -22.94 0.30 14.33
C LEU A 260 -22.42 -0.80 15.24
N SER A 261 -21.17 -1.21 15.04
CA SER A 261 -20.51 -2.28 15.79
C SER A 261 -19.36 -1.71 16.62
N VAL A 262 -19.43 -1.81 17.95
CA VAL A 262 -18.46 -1.21 18.88
C VAL A 262 -17.87 -2.28 19.78
N GLN A 263 -16.55 -2.43 19.76
CA GLN A 263 -15.82 -3.43 20.54
C GLN A 263 -15.85 -3.05 22.03
N SER A 264 -15.83 -4.04 22.92
CA SER A 264 -16.06 -3.87 24.37
C SER A 264 -15.02 -3.02 25.13
N LEU A 265 -13.80 -2.87 24.61
CA LEU A 265 -12.75 -2.00 25.15
C LEU A 265 -12.81 -0.58 24.58
N ASN A 266 -13.71 -0.29 23.64
CA ASN A 266 -13.88 1.06 23.15
C ASN A 266 -14.34 1.99 24.32
N PRO A 267 -13.74 3.19 24.49
CA PRO A 267 -14.10 4.10 25.59
C PRO A 267 -15.59 4.48 25.64
N CYS A 268 -16.29 4.47 24.50
CA CYS A 268 -17.71 4.79 24.41
C CYS A 268 -18.62 3.59 24.69
N TYR A 269 -18.09 2.37 24.84
CA TYR A 269 -18.90 1.14 24.94
C TYR A 269 -19.92 1.17 26.08
N GLN A 270 -19.49 1.55 27.30
CA GLN A 270 -20.36 1.56 28.48
C GLN A 270 -21.50 2.58 28.38
N GLU A 271 -21.21 3.75 27.79
CA GLU A 271 -22.26 4.75 27.55
C GLU A 271 -23.18 4.35 26.40
N LEU A 272 -22.64 3.75 25.34
CA LEU A 272 -23.43 3.23 24.25
C LEU A 272 -24.40 2.13 24.72
N LEU A 273 -23.94 1.20 25.57
CA LEU A 273 -24.76 0.11 26.11
C LEU A 273 -26.01 0.64 26.84
N LYS A 274 -25.90 1.77 27.54
CA LYS A 274 -27.02 2.40 28.25
C LYS A 274 -28.01 3.10 27.32
N ARG A 275 -27.53 3.58 26.16
CA ARG A 275 -28.25 4.49 25.25
C ARG A 275 -28.78 3.80 24.00
N ALA A 276 -28.15 2.71 23.57
CA ALA A 276 -28.51 1.96 22.38
C ALA A 276 -29.73 1.08 22.68
N VAL A 277 -30.92 1.67 22.59
CA VAL A 277 -32.19 0.94 22.66
C VAL A 277 -33.02 1.16 21.39
N PRO A 278 -33.83 0.18 20.95
CA PRO A 278 -34.72 0.36 19.81
C PRO A 278 -35.62 1.61 19.96
N GLY A 279 -35.76 2.37 18.89
CA GLY A 279 -36.46 3.66 18.86
C GLY A 279 -35.56 4.87 19.12
N THR A 280 -34.28 4.69 19.47
CA THR A 280 -33.36 5.81 19.70
C THR A 280 -32.92 6.42 18.37
N ALA A 281 -33.03 7.75 18.26
CA ALA A 281 -32.57 8.50 17.10
C ALA A 281 -31.04 8.53 17.01
N VAL A 282 -30.54 8.41 15.78
CA VAL A 282 -29.11 8.34 15.47
C VAL A 282 -28.82 9.31 14.33
N ILE A 283 -27.79 10.14 14.53
CA ILE A 283 -27.22 10.95 13.45
C ILE A 283 -25.89 10.31 13.07
N ILE A 284 -25.76 9.94 11.81
CA ILE A 284 -24.53 9.37 11.26
C ILE A 284 -23.86 10.45 10.41
N GLU A 285 -22.60 10.75 10.73
CA GLU A 285 -21.77 11.66 9.95
C GLU A 285 -20.53 10.92 9.47
N LEU A 286 -20.47 10.65 8.16
CA LEU A 286 -19.37 9.91 7.51
C LEU A 286 -18.50 10.81 6.63
N GLU A 287 -18.96 12.04 6.38
CA GLU A 287 -18.33 12.99 5.46
C GLU A 287 -18.02 14.31 6.20
N ASN A 288 -17.32 14.22 7.33
CA ASN A 288 -16.85 15.39 8.08
C ASN A 288 -15.43 15.82 7.65
N ASP A 289 -15.26 16.12 6.36
CA ASP A 289 -14.01 16.66 5.85
C ASP A 289 -13.75 18.04 6.47
N TYR A 290 -12.63 18.17 7.19
CA TYR A 290 -12.24 19.45 7.78
C TYR A 290 -11.88 20.45 6.68
N LEU A 291 -12.73 21.46 6.50
CA LEU A 291 -12.50 22.55 5.54
C LEU A 291 -11.33 23.46 5.94
N TYR A 292 -11.05 23.53 7.24
CA TYR A 292 -9.87 24.17 7.80
C TYR A 292 -9.11 23.16 8.65
N GLN A 293 -7.80 23.07 8.45
CA GLN A 293 -6.94 22.28 9.30
C GLN A 293 -5.56 22.95 9.34
N ALA A 294 -5.02 23.15 10.53
CA ALA A 294 -3.69 23.69 10.72
C ALA A 294 -2.94 22.82 11.73
N SER A 295 -1.67 22.59 11.46
CA SER A 295 -0.77 21.93 12.41
C SER A 295 0.64 22.47 12.25
N THR A 296 1.36 22.58 13.36
CA THR A 296 2.77 22.96 13.42
C THR A 296 3.59 21.82 13.99
N ILE A 297 4.84 21.70 13.53
CA ILE A 297 5.81 20.76 14.07
C ILE A 297 7.21 21.38 14.03
N GLY A 298 8.07 21.00 14.98
CA GLY A 298 9.48 21.38 14.97
C GLY A 298 10.26 20.62 13.90
N PHE A 299 11.36 21.21 13.41
CA PHE A 299 12.34 20.51 12.60
C PHE A 299 13.74 20.54 13.24
N ASP A 300 14.49 19.46 13.06
CA ASP A 300 15.80 19.29 13.70
C ASP A 300 16.88 20.13 13.00
N ALA A 301 16.91 20.08 11.67
CA ALA A 301 17.90 20.78 10.85
C ALA A 301 17.35 21.28 9.51
N PHE A 302 18.03 22.31 8.98
CA PHE A 302 17.77 22.91 7.68
C PHE A 302 19.02 22.78 6.81
N ASN A 303 18.94 22.06 5.68
CA ASN A 303 20.07 21.73 4.80
C ASN A 303 21.34 21.22 5.54
N PRO A 304 21.27 20.21 6.42
CA PRO A 304 22.45 19.74 7.15
C PRO A 304 23.48 19.10 6.23
N ARG A 305 24.74 19.59 6.20
CA ARG A 305 25.78 19.10 5.27
C ARG A 305 26.98 18.46 5.96
N LYS A 306 27.20 18.80 7.24
CA LYS A 306 28.28 18.27 8.07
C LYS A 306 27.74 17.84 9.44
N ARG A 307 28.51 17.04 10.17
CA ARG A 307 28.11 16.46 11.46
C ARG A 307 27.62 17.52 12.45
N GLU A 308 28.21 18.71 12.45
CA GLU A 308 27.81 19.79 13.37
C GLU A 308 26.43 20.38 13.05
N ASP A 309 25.97 20.26 11.80
CA ASP A 309 24.66 20.77 11.38
C ASP A 309 23.52 19.86 11.86
N ASN A 310 23.77 18.55 11.92
CA ASN A 310 22.86 17.56 12.49
C ASN A 310 23.62 16.32 13.02
N PRO A 311 24.03 16.31 14.30
CA PRO A 311 24.82 15.20 14.86
C PRO A 311 24.12 13.84 14.81
N ALA A 312 22.80 13.81 15.00
CA ALA A 312 22.00 12.57 14.92
C ALA A 312 21.79 12.08 13.47
N GLY A 313 22.15 12.88 12.46
CA GLY A 313 22.23 12.50 11.06
C GLY A 313 23.55 11.82 10.67
N TRP A 314 24.44 11.55 11.63
CA TRP A 314 25.74 10.95 11.41
C TRP A 314 25.86 9.58 12.08
N ASP A 315 26.35 8.59 11.34
CA ASP A 315 26.67 7.26 11.87
C ASP A 315 28.08 7.30 12.46
N ASP A 316 28.17 7.47 13.77
CA ASP A 316 29.45 7.52 14.49
C ASP A 316 30.22 6.19 14.44
N GLY A 317 29.51 5.06 14.33
CA GLY A 317 30.12 3.73 14.22
C GLY A 317 30.84 3.54 12.90
N ASN A 318 30.20 3.96 11.80
CA ASN A 318 30.77 3.86 10.45
C ASN A 318 31.46 5.15 9.95
N ARG A 319 31.54 6.18 10.81
CA ARG A 319 32.15 7.49 10.53
C ARG A 319 31.68 8.13 9.21
N LYS A 320 30.39 8.02 8.91
CA LYS A 320 29.81 8.51 7.65
C LYS A 320 28.45 9.17 7.90
N PRO A 321 28.02 10.11 7.04
CA PRO A 321 26.68 10.65 7.12
C PRO A 321 25.64 9.56 6.82
N LEU A 322 24.51 9.59 7.52
CA LEU A 322 23.34 8.82 7.11
C LEU A 322 22.79 9.41 5.78
N PRO A 323 22.09 8.62 4.95
CA PRO A 323 21.46 9.13 3.73
C PRO A 323 20.58 10.35 4.00
N GLY A 324 20.89 11.46 3.33
CA GLY A 324 20.23 12.75 3.52
C GLY A 324 20.57 13.46 4.83
N MET A 325 21.53 12.98 5.62
CA MET A 325 21.82 13.51 6.97
C MET A 325 20.58 13.46 7.88
N ARG A 326 19.73 12.43 7.73
CA ARG A 326 18.51 12.21 8.52
C ARG A 326 18.63 10.92 9.33
N GLY A 327 18.63 11.06 10.65
CA GLY A 327 18.54 9.96 11.61
C GLY A 327 17.11 9.44 11.83
N ALA A 328 17.00 8.45 12.71
CA ALA A 328 15.71 7.97 13.19
C ALA A 328 15.01 9.05 14.04
N GLU A 329 13.69 9.12 13.99
CA GLU A 329 12.87 10.13 14.69
C GLU A 329 13.36 11.57 14.44
N GLN A 330 13.59 11.93 13.17
CA GLN A 330 13.98 13.29 12.78
C GLN A 330 13.09 13.88 11.68
N PHE A 331 13.02 15.21 11.65
CA PHE A 331 12.41 16.03 10.60
C PHE A 331 13.44 17.02 10.04
N ILE A 332 13.69 16.92 8.74
CA ILE A 332 14.67 17.75 8.02
C ILE A 332 13.97 18.54 6.92
N VAL A 333 14.38 19.79 6.74
CA VAL A 333 13.94 20.63 5.61
C VAL A 333 15.11 20.83 4.64
N TYR A 334 14.88 20.54 3.36
CA TYR A 334 15.84 20.76 2.29
C TYR A 334 15.33 21.84 1.32
N ASP A 335 16.18 22.78 0.91
CA ASP A 335 15.95 23.67 -0.24
C ASP A 335 17.05 23.52 -1.30
N SER A 336 16.97 24.31 -2.37
CA SER A 336 17.94 24.23 -3.47
C SER A 336 19.40 24.49 -3.05
N GLY A 337 19.61 25.07 -1.88
CA GLY A 337 20.92 25.24 -1.25
C GLY A 337 21.49 23.95 -0.67
N TYR A 338 20.75 22.84 -0.60
CA TYR A 338 21.26 21.51 -0.22
C TYR A 338 21.79 20.72 -1.40
N GLY A 339 20.98 20.57 -2.45
CA GLY A 339 21.28 19.77 -3.65
C GLY A 339 20.09 19.68 -4.60
N SER A 340 20.16 18.80 -5.61
CA SER A 340 19.05 18.54 -6.53
C SER A 340 17.96 17.62 -5.94
N SER A 341 18.28 16.87 -4.89
CA SER A 341 17.36 16.00 -4.14
C SER A 341 17.78 15.90 -2.66
N SER A 342 16.93 15.33 -1.82
CA SER A 342 17.20 15.17 -0.38
C SER A 342 18.25 14.10 -0.04
N GLY A 343 18.45 13.10 -0.90
CA GLY A 343 19.44 12.02 -0.69
C GLY A 343 19.06 11.00 0.40
N THR A 344 17.81 11.02 0.87
CA THR A 344 17.34 10.18 1.98
C THR A 344 17.09 8.72 1.56
N ASN A 345 17.13 7.81 2.53
CA ASN A 345 16.81 6.40 2.33
C ASN A 345 15.27 6.14 2.38
N PRO A 346 14.79 4.93 2.02
CA PRO A 346 13.36 4.60 1.98
C PRO A 346 12.61 4.58 3.33
N TRP A 347 13.30 4.77 4.46
CA TRP A 347 12.72 4.56 5.80
C TRP A 347 11.93 5.76 6.36
N GLY A 348 11.60 6.76 5.53
CA GLY A 348 10.81 7.95 5.91
C GLY A 348 9.67 8.26 4.95
N SER A 349 9.16 9.50 5.01
CA SER A 349 8.23 10.05 4.02
C SER A 349 8.59 11.51 3.76
N GLU A 350 8.45 11.92 2.51
CA GLU A 350 8.78 13.27 2.08
C GLU A 350 7.61 14.01 1.44
N VAL A 351 7.63 15.33 1.55
CA VAL A 351 6.65 16.25 0.97
C VAL A 351 7.37 17.31 0.18
N VAL A 352 6.97 17.48 -1.08
CA VAL A 352 7.56 18.44 -2.02
C VAL A 352 6.71 19.70 -2.04
N VAL A 353 7.33 20.84 -1.78
CA VAL A 353 6.70 22.17 -1.66
C VAL A 353 7.27 23.09 -2.72
N ASN A 354 6.42 23.76 -3.51
CA ASN A 354 6.87 24.69 -4.54
C ASN A 354 7.23 26.08 -3.98
N ALA A 355 7.72 26.98 -4.83
CA ALA A 355 8.11 28.35 -4.45
C ALA A 355 6.96 29.21 -3.91
N ALA A 356 5.70 28.86 -4.21
CA ALA A 356 4.53 29.53 -3.64
C ALA A 356 4.16 29.00 -2.24
N GLY A 357 4.97 28.10 -1.68
CA GLY A 357 4.71 27.44 -0.40
C GLY A 357 3.54 26.47 -0.49
N LYS A 358 3.28 25.84 -1.66
CA LYS A 358 2.20 24.87 -1.83
C LYS A 358 2.75 23.47 -1.98
N ILE A 359 2.11 22.51 -1.31
CA ILE A 359 2.46 21.10 -1.45
C ILE A 359 2.09 20.63 -2.86
N ILE A 360 3.08 20.12 -3.58
CA ILE A 360 2.96 19.58 -4.94
C ILE A 360 3.38 18.12 -5.03
N GLY A 361 3.81 17.46 -3.96
CA GLY A 361 4.13 16.03 -3.96
C GLY A 361 4.17 15.47 -2.56
N ILE A 362 3.77 14.22 -2.37
CA ILE A 362 3.72 13.53 -1.07
C ILE A 362 4.20 12.09 -1.27
N GLY A 363 4.90 11.56 -0.27
CA GLY A 363 5.34 10.17 -0.22
C GLY A 363 6.67 9.93 -0.95
N GLY A 364 7.17 8.71 -0.79
CA GLY A 364 8.52 8.33 -1.22
C GLY A 364 9.62 9.00 -0.40
N ASN A 365 10.86 8.81 -0.85
CA ASN A 365 12.07 9.42 -0.29
C ASN A 365 13.00 9.85 -1.44
N ASN A 366 14.10 10.53 -1.11
CA ASN A 366 15.04 11.11 -2.08
C ASN A 366 14.36 11.96 -3.16
N ARG A 367 13.37 12.77 -2.79
CA ARG A 367 12.59 13.58 -3.72
C ARG A 367 13.43 14.71 -4.30
N SER A 368 13.24 15.00 -5.58
CA SER A 368 13.85 16.17 -6.22
C SER A 368 13.36 17.45 -5.56
N ILE A 369 14.30 18.36 -5.26
CA ILE A 369 14.00 19.64 -4.62
C ILE A 369 13.61 20.64 -5.73
N PRO A 370 12.39 21.19 -5.71
CA PRO A 370 11.93 22.10 -6.75
C PRO A 370 12.62 23.47 -6.62
N ALA A 371 12.84 24.13 -7.76
CA ALA A 371 13.41 25.47 -7.80
C ALA A 371 12.59 26.45 -6.94
N GLY A 372 13.26 27.16 -6.02
CA GLY A 372 12.66 28.12 -5.10
C GLY A 372 11.74 27.50 -4.03
N GLY A 373 11.61 26.17 -3.99
CA GLY A 373 10.79 25.45 -3.02
C GLY A 373 11.61 24.59 -2.05
N TYR A 374 10.93 23.63 -1.42
CA TYR A 374 11.48 22.82 -0.33
C TYR A 374 11.06 21.35 -0.44
N VAL A 375 11.84 20.46 0.18
CA VAL A 375 11.41 19.11 0.55
C VAL A 375 11.38 19.02 2.07
N LEU A 376 10.22 18.68 2.62
CA LEU A 376 10.03 18.32 4.03
C LEU A 376 10.20 16.82 4.16
N SER A 377 10.96 16.35 5.15
CA SER A 377 11.37 14.95 5.21
C SER A 377 11.34 14.45 6.65
N GLY A 378 10.40 13.55 6.94
CA GLY A 378 10.19 13.00 8.29
C GLY A 378 10.46 11.50 8.39
N HIS A 379 11.04 11.08 9.51
CA HIS A 379 11.14 9.69 9.94
C HIS A 379 10.34 9.47 11.22
N GLY A 380 9.79 8.28 11.43
CA GLY A 380 9.15 7.95 12.71
C GLY A 380 7.85 8.72 12.94
N SER A 381 7.70 9.31 14.13
CA SER A 381 6.55 10.16 14.49
C SER A 381 6.32 11.33 13.51
N TYR A 382 7.41 11.88 12.95
CA TYR A 382 7.35 12.95 11.94
C TYR A 382 6.80 12.48 10.59
N ARG A 383 7.09 11.23 10.21
CA ARG A 383 6.46 10.61 9.03
C ARG A 383 4.95 10.49 9.25
N THR A 384 4.53 10.07 10.44
CA THR A 384 3.10 9.98 10.79
C THR A 384 2.42 11.36 10.70
N TRP A 385 3.09 12.41 11.18
CA TRP A 385 2.59 13.78 11.07
C TRP A 385 2.45 14.22 9.60
N LEU A 386 3.47 13.99 8.76
CA LEU A 386 3.38 14.31 7.32
C LEU A 386 2.24 13.54 6.64
N THR A 387 2.11 12.24 6.91
CA THR A 387 1.02 11.42 6.36
C THR A 387 -0.37 11.95 6.78
N ARG A 388 -0.48 12.51 7.98
CA ARG A 388 -1.75 13.03 8.52
C ARG A 388 -2.15 14.39 7.95
N TYR A 389 -1.20 15.33 7.86
CA TYR A 389 -1.52 16.74 7.58
C TYR A 389 -1.12 17.20 6.18
N ALA A 390 -0.18 16.53 5.51
CA ALA A 390 0.22 16.92 4.17
C ALA A 390 -0.83 16.49 3.15
N ALA A 391 -1.34 17.45 2.39
CA ALA A 391 -2.21 17.24 1.25
C ALA A 391 -1.75 18.13 0.08
N ILE A 392 -1.79 17.62 -1.15
CA ILE A 392 -1.51 18.42 -2.35
C ILE A 392 -2.40 19.66 -2.33
N GLY A 393 -1.83 20.85 -2.58
CA GLY A 393 -2.54 22.13 -2.49
C GLY A 393 -2.51 22.80 -1.12
N ALA A 394 -2.19 22.08 -0.04
CA ALA A 394 -2.01 22.69 1.27
C ALA A 394 -0.86 23.72 1.25
N ARG A 395 -1.00 24.76 2.06
CA ARG A 395 0.05 25.77 2.24
C ARG A 395 1.03 25.30 3.31
N VAL A 396 2.31 25.49 3.04
CA VAL A 396 3.41 25.28 3.98
C VAL A 396 4.03 26.62 4.32
N VAL A 397 4.29 26.84 5.60
CA VAL A 397 5.08 27.97 6.08
C VAL A 397 6.22 27.41 6.91
N VAL A 398 7.45 27.75 6.55
CA VAL A 398 8.66 27.36 7.29
C VAL A 398 9.18 28.57 8.05
N ASN A 399 9.14 28.51 9.38
CA ASN A 399 9.77 29.51 10.25
C ASN A 399 11.16 29.02 10.64
N ARG A 400 12.21 29.60 10.01
CA ARG A 400 13.60 29.21 10.30
C ARG A 400 14.09 29.69 11.67
N ALA A 401 13.55 30.80 12.19
CA ALA A 401 13.97 31.36 13.47
C ALA A 401 13.49 30.50 14.64
N GLU A 402 12.24 30.03 14.57
CA GLU A 402 11.63 29.17 15.60
C GLU A 402 11.84 27.67 15.34
N LYS A 403 12.48 27.34 14.22
CA LYS A 403 12.64 25.97 13.71
C LYS A 403 11.32 25.20 13.60
N GLN A 404 10.30 25.83 13.02
CA GLN A 404 8.97 25.24 12.87
C GLN A 404 8.53 25.15 11.40
N VAL A 405 7.73 24.13 11.11
CA VAL A 405 6.98 24.00 9.87
C VAL A 405 5.50 23.96 10.22
N MET A 406 4.71 24.76 9.51
CA MET A 406 3.26 24.71 9.54
C MET A 406 2.73 24.14 8.24
N ILE A 407 1.74 23.27 8.31
CA ILE A 407 0.87 22.90 7.18
C ILE A 407 -0.53 23.42 7.45
N LEU A 408 -1.09 24.10 6.45
CA LEU A 408 -2.40 24.74 6.49
C LEU A 408 -3.26 24.27 5.31
N TRP A 409 -4.40 23.69 5.64
CA TRP A 409 -5.49 23.30 4.75
C TRP A 409 -6.66 24.27 4.93
N THR A 410 -7.14 24.85 3.84
CA THR A 410 -8.30 25.75 3.80
C THR A 410 -9.15 25.42 2.56
N PRO A 411 -10.35 26.00 2.37
CA PRO A 411 -11.11 25.83 1.13
C PRO A 411 -10.32 26.21 -0.14
N GLN A 412 -9.39 27.18 -0.03
CA GLN A 412 -8.50 27.53 -1.15
C GLN A 412 -7.51 26.39 -1.47
N SER A 413 -7.06 25.62 -0.49
CA SER A 413 -6.16 24.48 -0.72
C SER A 413 -6.79 23.40 -1.60
N LEU A 414 -8.12 23.22 -1.57
CA LEU A 414 -8.84 22.33 -2.48
C LEU A 414 -8.83 22.83 -3.93
N LEU A 415 -9.00 24.14 -4.13
CA LEU A 415 -8.87 24.77 -5.46
C LEU A 415 -7.44 24.66 -5.98
N ASP A 416 -6.45 24.86 -5.09
CA ASP A 416 -5.03 24.75 -5.42
C ASP A 416 -4.67 23.30 -5.76
N LYS A 417 -5.19 22.31 -5.01
CA LYS A 417 -5.04 20.88 -5.31
C LYS A 417 -5.52 20.59 -6.72
N ALA A 418 -6.73 21.05 -7.07
CA ALA A 418 -7.31 20.88 -8.39
C ALA A 418 -6.41 21.43 -9.49
N GLN A 419 -5.94 22.66 -9.29
CA GLN A 419 -5.11 23.37 -10.25
C GLN A 419 -3.75 22.68 -10.42
N ILE A 420 -3.10 22.30 -9.32
CA ILE A 420 -1.81 21.59 -9.35
C ILE A 420 -1.98 20.25 -10.06
N THR A 421 -3.01 19.48 -9.73
CA THR A 421 -3.29 18.19 -10.35
C THR A 421 -3.61 18.34 -11.84
N ALA A 422 -4.43 19.32 -12.23
CA ALA A 422 -4.74 19.59 -13.63
C ALA A 422 -3.52 20.06 -14.41
N ALA A 423 -2.73 20.99 -13.86
CA ALA A 423 -1.51 21.48 -14.52
C ALA A 423 -0.50 20.35 -14.71
N LYS A 424 -0.33 19.49 -13.69
CA LYS A 424 0.49 18.28 -13.82
C LYS A 424 -0.06 17.33 -14.87
N ALA A 425 -1.38 17.15 -14.95
CA ALA A 425 -2.00 16.30 -15.94
C ALA A 425 -1.86 16.86 -17.36
N GLU A 426 -1.91 18.18 -17.55
CA GLU A 426 -1.62 18.81 -18.84
C GLU A 426 -0.17 18.58 -19.24
N LEU A 427 0.77 18.84 -18.32
CA LEU A 427 2.19 18.55 -18.56
C LEU A 427 2.41 17.07 -18.86
N ALA A 428 1.77 16.18 -18.10
CA ALA A 428 1.89 14.76 -18.29
C ALA A 428 1.18 14.27 -19.56
N LEU A 429 0.15 14.96 -20.05
CA LEU A 429 -0.49 14.70 -21.34
C LEU A 429 0.42 15.14 -22.49
N GLU A 430 1.02 16.33 -22.40
CA GLU A 430 2.01 16.77 -23.39
C GLU A 430 3.23 15.85 -23.39
N GLU A 431 3.67 15.40 -22.21
CA GLU A 431 4.70 14.38 -22.09
C GLU A 431 4.24 13.05 -22.69
N SER A 432 3.00 12.62 -22.46
CA SER A 432 2.44 11.43 -23.11
C SER A 432 2.48 11.54 -24.63
N LYS A 433 2.17 12.70 -25.20
CA LYS A 433 2.27 12.96 -26.65
C LYS A 433 3.73 12.90 -27.12
N ARG A 434 4.64 13.55 -26.39
CA ARG A 434 6.09 13.54 -26.68
C ARG A 434 6.66 12.13 -26.63
N LEU A 435 6.17 11.33 -25.69
CA LEU A 435 6.56 9.94 -25.45
C LEU A 435 5.77 8.93 -26.32
N PHE A 436 4.80 9.38 -27.10
CA PHE A 436 3.90 8.55 -27.90
C PHE A 436 3.19 7.43 -27.11
N LEU A 437 2.75 7.72 -25.87
CA LEU A 437 2.07 6.76 -24.99
C LEU A 437 0.67 6.40 -25.52
N ASP A 438 0.23 5.14 -25.34
CA ASP A 438 -1.17 4.75 -25.59
C ASP A 438 -2.10 5.12 -24.42
N VAL A 439 -2.36 6.42 -24.31
CA VAL A 439 -3.32 7.03 -23.37
C VAL A 439 -4.56 7.55 -24.12
N PRO A 440 -5.73 7.70 -23.45
CA PRO A 440 -6.94 8.14 -24.11
C PRO A 440 -6.97 9.67 -24.26
N TYR A 441 -6.12 10.23 -25.13
CA TYR A 441 -5.85 11.67 -25.31
C TYR A 441 -7.11 12.56 -25.24
N ASP A 442 -8.13 12.27 -26.05
CA ASP A 442 -9.35 13.07 -26.11
C ASP A 442 -10.17 13.02 -24.81
N LYS A 443 -10.28 11.83 -24.20
CA LYS A 443 -11.00 11.68 -22.93
C LYS A 443 -10.24 12.39 -21.81
N LEU A 444 -8.91 12.27 -21.79
CA LEU A 444 -8.07 12.93 -20.81
C LEU A 444 -8.19 14.46 -20.92
N ARG A 445 -8.14 15.01 -22.14
CA ARG A 445 -8.32 16.45 -22.37
C ARG A 445 -9.69 16.94 -21.87
N LYS A 446 -10.76 16.21 -22.18
CA LYS A 446 -12.11 16.54 -21.68
C LYS A 446 -12.19 16.54 -20.16
N GLN A 447 -11.57 15.57 -19.48
CA GLN A 447 -11.57 15.52 -18.02
C GLN A 447 -10.75 16.67 -17.42
N ILE A 448 -9.60 17.02 -18.00
CA ILE A 448 -8.81 18.19 -17.61
C ILE A 448 -9.66 19.47 -17.72
N ASP A 449 -10.40 19.64 -18.82
CA ASP A 449 -11.29 20.80 -19.01
C ASP A 449 -12.43 20.81 -17.98
N THR A 450 -12.97 19.65 -17.61
CA THR A 450 -13.96 19.52 -16.53
C THR A 450 -13.38 19.95 -15.18
N VAL A 451 -12.14 19.56 -14.84
CA VAL A 451 -11.48 20.03 -13.61
C VAL A 451 -11.36 21.55 -13.60
N LYS A 452 -10.98 22.17 -14.72
CA LYS A 452 -10.87 23.63 -14.85
C LYS A 452 -12.21 24.33 -14.61
N LYS A 453 -13.29 23.82 -15.21
CA LYS A 453 -14.66 24.35 -15.03
C LYS A 453 -15.14 24.22 -13.58
N LEU A 454 -15.00 23.05 -12.98
CA LEU A 454 -15.40 22.82 -11.59
C LEU A 454 -14.62 23.72 -10.62
N ARG A 455 -13.33 23.97 -10.91
CA ARG A 455 -12.50 24.90 -10.12
C ARG A 455 -13.02 26.34 -10.22
N GLU A 456 -13.35 26.81 -11.41
CA GLU A 456 -13.91 28.17 -11.60
C GLU A 456 -15.28 28.31 -10.94
N GLU A 457 -16.11 27.28 -11.01
CA GLU A 457 -17.40 27.22 -10.32
C GLU A 457 -17.21 27.26 -8.80
N ALA A 458 -16.30 26.45 -8.26
CA ALA A 458 -15.99 26.41 -6.84
C ALA A 458 -15.42 27.75 -6.33
N GLY A 459 -14.55 28.41 -7.11
CA GLY A 459 -14.03 29.73 -6.78
C GLY A 459 -15.12 30.80 -6.72
N ARG A 460 -16.00 30.87 -7.71
CA ARG A 460 -17.16 31.80 -7.69
C ARG A 460 -18.11 31.49 -6.55
N HIS A 461 -18.38 30.20 -6.32
CA HIS A 461 -19.22 29.77 -5.22
C HIS A 461 -18.63 30.22 -3.87
N LEU A 462 -17.33 30.03 -3.66
CA LEU A 462 -16.65 30.46 -2.44
C LEU A 462 -16.77 31.99 -2.24
N SER A 463 -16.59 32.79 -3.30
CA SER A 463 -16.68 34.25 -3.19
C SER A 463 -18.11 34.78 -2.99
N GLU A 464 -19.11 34.18 -3.62
CA GLU A 464 -20.49 34.71 -3.64
C GLU A 464 -21.40 34.06 -2.58
N LYS A 465 -21.23 32.76 -2.39
CA LYS A 465 -22.12 31.91 -1.58
C LYS A 465 -21.43 31.38 -0.32
N GLY A 466 -20.12 31.50 -0.21
CA GLY A 466 -19.34 30.94 0.88
C GLY A 466 -19.23 29.42 0.77
N ILE A 467 -19.21 28.76 1.92
CA ILE A 467 -18.87 27.33 2.04
C ILE A 467 -20.09 26.40 1.91
N VAL A 468 -21.32 26.88 2.16
CA VAL A 468 -22.54 26.02 2.10
C VAL A 468 -22.84 25.60 0.67
N GLY A 469 -22.84 24.29 0.38
CA GLY A 469 -23.09 23.77 -0.97
C GLY A 469 -21.83 23.64 -1.83
N LEU A 470 -20.69 24.20 -1.38
CA LEU A 470 -19.40 24.07 -2.04
C LEU A 470 -18.86 22.63 -1.98
N ALA A 471 -19.22 21.88 -0.93
CA ALA A 471 -18.72 20.52 -0.67
C ALA A 471 -18.92 19.56 -1.86
N GLN A 472 -20.10 19.58 -2.49
CA GLN A 472 -20.38 18.70 -3.63
C GLN A 472 -19.51 19.04 -4.85
N ILE A 473 -19.35 20.34 -5.14
CA ILE A 473 -18.50 20.80 -6.26
C ILE A 473 -17.04 20.39 -6.01
N LEU A 474 -16.55 20.55 -4.77
CA LEU A 474 -15.19 20.15 -4.39
C LEU A 474 -14.98 18.64 -4.44
N LYS A 475 -15.99 17.84 -4.04
CA LYS A 475 -15.97 16.38 -4.13
C LYS A 475 -15.93 15.89 -5.58
N ASP A 476 -16.75 16.47 -6.45
CA ASP A 476 -16.76 16.16 -7.88
C ASP A 476 -15.43 16.56 -8.55
N LEU A 477 -14.89 17.71 -8.16
CA LEU A 477 -13.58 18.20 -8.60
C LEU A 477 -12.46 17.24 -8.20
N ASP A 478 -12.44 16.78 -6.94
CA ASP A 478 -11.40 15.90 -6.42
C ASP A 478 -11.43 14.52 -7.07
N ARG A 479 -12.64 13.96 -7.21
CA ARG A 479 -12.88 12.70 -7.93
C ARG A 479 -12.41 12.79 -9.38
N THR A 480 -12.80 13.85 -10.10
CA THR A 480 -12.41 14.03 -11.50
C THR A 480 -10.90 14.24 -11.63
N ALA A 481 -10.28 15.03 -10.74
CA ALA A 481 -8.83 15.24 -10.74
C ALA A 481 -8.05 13.94 -10.49
N THR A 482 -8.52 13.09 -9.58
CA THR A 482 -7.94 11.76 -9.31
C THR A 482 -8.04 10.87 -10.55
N SER A 483 -9.22 10.83 -11.20
CA SER A 483 -9.44 10.05 -12.42
C SER A 483 -8.51 10.46 -13.57
N VAL A 484 -8.25 11.76 -13.75
CA VAL A 484 -7.31 12.26 -14.76
C VAL A 484 -5.91 11.64 -14.58
N ARG A 485 -5.40 11.56 -13.34
CA ARG A 485 -4.10 10.94 -13.08
C ARG A 485 -4.13 9.47 -13.48
N SER A 486 -5.11 8.72 -12.99
CA SER A 486 -5.25 7.29 -13.28
C SER A 486 -5.37 7.03 -14.78
N MET A 487 -6.08 7.88 -15.54
CA MET A 487 -6.22 7.75 -16.99
C MET A 487 -4.93 8.01 -17.79
N ASN A 488 -3.96 8.74 -17.23
CA ASN A 488 -2.72 9.09 -17.93
C ASN A 488 -1.61 8.03 -17.78
N VAL A 489 -2.00 6.76 -17.87
CA VAL A 489 -1.09 5.61 -17.92
C VAL A 489 -1.51 4.66 -19.05
N GLU A 490 -0.54 3.95 -19.61
CA GLU A 490 -0.78 2.96 -20.65
C GLU A 490 -1.50 1.74 -20.06
N SER A 491 -2.40 1.13 -20.85
CA SER A 491 -3.06 -0.11 -20.50
C SER A 491 -2.71 -1.15 -21.54
N ARG A 492 -2.05 -2.24 -21.12
CA ARG A 492 -1.52 -3.25 -22.03
C ARG A 492 -2.64 -4.19 -22.49
N SER A 493 -2.60 -4.59 -23.75
CA SER A 493 -3.57 -5.52 -24.33
C SER A 493 -3.23 -7.00 -24.13
N VAL A 494 -1.99 -7.28 -23.73
CA VAL A 494 -1.47 -8.61 -23.40
C VAL A 494 -0.73 -8.51 -22.07
N GLU A 495 -1.34 -9.05 -21.03
CA GLU A 495 -0.94 -8.84 -19.64
C GLU A 495 -1.62 -9.88 -18.71
N ASN A 496 -0.86 -10.46 -17.78
CA ASN A 496 -1.43 -11.20 -16.65
C ASN A 496 -1.99 -10.20 -15.65
N ARG A 497 -3.29 -10.27 -15.38
CA ARG A 497 -3.96 -9.48 -14.35
C ARG A 497 -4.59 -10.47 -13.39
N GLY A 498 -3.80 -10.81 -12.37
CA GLY A 498 -4.16 -11.83 -11.39
C GLY A 498 -4.78 -11.22 -10.14
N ILE A 499 -5.63 -11.99 -9.46
CA ILE A 499 -6.08 -11.69 -8.11
C ILE A 499 -6.12 -12.96 -7.26
N TRP A 500 -5.55 -12.89 -6.06
CA TRP A 500 -5.70 -13.95 -5.05
C TRP A 500 -7.01 -13.75 -4.30
N LEU A 501 -7.77 -14.84 -4.18
CA LEU A 501 -9.09 -14.83 -3.55
C LEU A 501 -9.23 -16.05 -2.64
N ARG A 502 -9.49 -15.79 -1.35
CA ARG A 502 -9.96 -16.80 -0.41
C ARG A 502 -11.49 -16.85 -0.48
N PRO A 503 -12.10 -17.93 -0.99
CA PRO A 503 -13.54 -17.93 -1.22
C PRO A 503 -14.31 -17.94 0.11
N LYS A 504 -15.28 -17.04 0.22
CA LYS A 504 -16.21 -16.92 1.36
C LYS A 504 -17.66 -17.20 0.97
N GLU A 505 -17.89 -17.43 -0.32
CA GLU A 505 -19.20 -17.59 -0.91
C GLU A 505 -19.77 -18.98 -0.59
N ASN A 506 -21.06 -19.01 -0.27
CA ASN A 506 -21.82 -20.22 0.07
C ASN A 506 -22.92 -20.53 -0.96
N SER A 507 -22.99 -19.77 -2.06
CA SER A 507 -23.97 -19.96 -3.13
C SER A 507 -23.43 -19.47 -4.48
N ILE A 508 -24.05 -19.93 -5.57
CA ILE A 508 -23.69 -19.49 -6.93
C ILE A 508 -24.02 -18.01 -7.16
N GLU A 509 -25.04 -17.46 -6.50
CA GLU A 509 -25.38 -16.03 -6.54
C GLU A 509 -24.26 -15.17 -5.94
N GLU A 510 -23.71 -15.56 -4.79
CA GLU A 510 -22.58 -14.85 -4.16
C GLU A 510 -21.32 -14.93 -5.03
N VAL A 511 -21.02 -16.10 -5.62
CA VAL A 511 -19.91 -16.26 -6.57
C VAL A 511 -20.10 -15.37 -7.80
N ARG A 512 -21.33 -15.27 -8.33
CA ARG A 512 -21.64 -14.39 -9.46
C ARG A 512 -21.35 -12.94 -9.14
N GLN A 513 -21.77 -12.47 -7.96
CA GLN A 513 -21.50 -11.10 -7.51
C GLN A 513 -19.99 -10.83 -7.35
N ALA A 514 -19.24 -11.81 -6.84
CA ALA A 514 -17.78 -11.69 -6.75
C ALA A 514 -17.14 -11.58 -8.14
N MET A 515 -17.56 -12.44 -9.08
CA MET A 515 -17.06 -12.46 -10.46
C MET A 515 -17.46 -11.23 -11.28
N ASP A 516 -18.64 -10.63 -11.03
CA ASP A 516 -19.06 -9.37 -11.66
C ASP A 516 -18.10 -8.22 -11.30
N LYS A 517 -17.65 -8.17 -10.03
CA LYS A 517 -16.65 -7.19 -9.59
C LYS A 517 -15.28 -7.43 -10.22
N ILE A 518 -14.86 -8.70 -10.30
CA ILE A 518 -13.58 -9.11 -10.93
C ILE A 518 -13.57 -8.73 -12.42
N GLU A 519 -14.66 -9.03 -13.13
CA GLU A 519 -14.82 -8.66 -14.55
C GLU A 519 -14.85 -7.14 -14.73
N GLY A 520 -15.57 -6.42 -13.87
CA GLY A 520 -15.62 -4.95 -13.89
C GLY A 520 -14.26 -4.27 -13.67
N ALA A 521 -13.33 -4.96 -13.00
CA ALA A 521 -11.94 -4.52 -12.82
C ALA A 521 -10.99 -4.96 -13.95
N HIS A 522 -11.51 -5.67 -14.97
CA HIS A 522 -10.74 -6.24 -16.09
C HIS A 522 -9.60 -7.17 -15.64
N ILE A 523 -9.82 -7.93 -14.57
CA ILE A 523 -8.97 -9.03 -14.12
C ILE A 523 -9.24 -10.24 -15.03
N ASN A 524 -8.18 -10.96 -15.43
CA ASN A 524 -8.27 -12.09 -16.36
C ASN A 524 -7.80 -13.42 -15.76
N GLN A 525 -7.28 -13.41 -14.53
CA GLN A 525 -6.89 -14.62 -13.79
C GLN A 525 -7.32 -14.51 -12.32
N VAL A 526 -7.95 -15.56 -11.80
CA VAL A 526 -8.32 -15.67 -10.39
C VAL A 526 -7.63 -16.89 -9.79
N PHE A 527 -6.84 -16.66 -8.76
CA PHE A 527 -6.23 -17.71 -7.93
C PHE A 527 -7.19 -18.00 -6.78
N VAL A 528 -8.08 -18.97 -6.98
CA VAL A 528 -9.07 -19.37 -5.98
C VAL A 528 -8.42 -20.33 -5.01
N GLU A 529 -8.36 -19.95 -3.74
CA GLU A 529 -7.74 -20.75 -2.68
C GLU A 529 -8.50 -22.07 -2.47
N THR A 530 -8.05 -23.11 -3.16
CA THR A 530 -8.77 -24.37 -3.38
C THR A 530 -8.45 -25.42 -2.33
N PHE A 531 -7.24 -25.37 -1.78
CA PHE A 531 -6.80 -26.20 -0.67
C PHE A 531 -6.07 -25.32 0.34
N TRP A 532 -6.68 -25.12 1.51
CA TRP A 532 -6.17 -24.24 2.57
C TRP A 532 -6.49 -24.74 3.96
N ASN A 533 -5.60 -24.47 4.92
CA ASN A 533 -5.65 -25.01 6.27
C ASN A 533 -5.86 -26.54 6.32
N GLY A 534 -5.40 -27.24 5.27
CA GLY A 534 -5.60 -28.68 5.11
C GLY A 534 -7.01 -29.11 4.68
N TYR A 535 -7.92 -28.19 4.32
CA TYR A 535 -9.26 -28.48 3.82
C TYR A 535 -9.37 -28.23 2.31
N THR A 536 -10.26 -28.95 1.63
CA THR A 536 -10.68 -28.63 0.25
C THR A 536 -11.89 -27.68 0.26
N ILE A 537 -12.07 -26.87 -0.79
CA ILE A 537 -13.29 -26.07 -1.02
C ILE A 537 -14.36 -26.79 -1.86
N PHE A 538 -14.12 -28.08 -2.12
CA PHE A 538 -14.94 -28.95 -2.93
C PHE A 538 -15.13 -30.31 -2.23
N PRO A 539 -16.18 -31.09 -2.56
CA PRO A 539 -16.36 -32.43 -2.04
C PRO A 539 -15.22 -33.37 -2.46
N THR A 540 -14.42 -33.83 -1.50
CA THR A 540 -13.28 -34.73 -1.74
C THR A 540 -13.58 -36.17 -1.30
N LYS A 541 -13.01 -37.13 -2.02
CA LYS A 541 -13.00 -38.56 -1.65
C LYS A 541 -11.79 -38.94 -0.78
N ASN A 542 -10.84 -38.03 -0.60
CA ASN A 542 -9.66 -38.26 0.21
C ASN A 542 -10.05 -38.40 1.69
N LYS A 543 -9.49 -39.40 2.38
CA LYS A 543 -9.83 -39.70 3.79
C LYS A 543 -8.96 -38.96 4.82
N ILE A 544 -7.90 -38.29 4.37
CA ILE A 544 -6.95 -37.57 5.24
C ILE A 544 -7.37 -36.10 5.37
N THR A 545 -7.89 -35.50 4.30
CA THR A 545 -8.51 -34.17 4.30
C THR A 545 -10.05 -34.30 4.25
N MET A 546 -10.75 -33.18 4.24
CA MET A 546 -12.20 -33.13 4.06
C MET A 546 -12.62 -31.80 3.44
N HIS A 547 -13.83 -31.78 2.91
CA HIS A 547 -14.48 -30.54 2.48
C HIS A 547 -14.64 -29.60 3.68
N ASN A 548 -14.22 -28.35 3.53
CA ASN A 548 -14.29 -27.35 4.58
C ASN A 548 -15.75 -27.16 5.05
N PRO A 549 -16.07 -27.38 6.34
CA PRO A 549 -17.43 -27.24 6.86
C PRO A 549 -18.04 -25.86 6.65
N VAL A 550 -17.22 -24.81 6.50
CA VAL A 550 -17.70 -23.43 6.29
C VAL A 550 -18.57 -23.27 5.04
N TYR A 551 -18.45 -24.16 4.05
CA TYR A 551 -19.22 -24.11 2.81
C TYR A 551 -20.52 -24.92 2.86
N ASN A 552 -20.80 -25.62 3.97
CA ASN A 552 -22.03 -26.40 4.15
C ASN A 552 -22.32 -27.40 2.99
N GLY A 553 -21.27 -27.96 2.40
CA GLY A 553 -21.37 -28.90 1.28
C GLY A 553 -21.45 -28.25 -0.11
N PHE A 554 -21.51 -26.93 -0.22
CA PHE A 554 -21.48 -26.21 -1.49
C PHE A 554 -20.11 -26.36 -2.19
N ASP A 555 -20.10 -26.82 -3.43
CA ASP A 555 -18.87 -26.94 -4.24
C ASP A 555 -18.49 -25.56 -4.81
N VAL A 556 -17.63 -24.86 -4.07
CA VAL A 556 -17.25 -23.49 -4.41
C VAL A 556 -16.36 -23.44 -5.65
N LEU A 557 -15.47 -24.44 -5.82
CA LEU A 557 -14.58 -24.51 -6.98
C LEU A 557 -15.39 -24.67 -8.28
N ALA A 558 -16.39 -25.56 -8.28
CA ALA A 558 -17.28 -25.74 -9.43
C ALA A 558 -18.00 -24.44 -9.83
N ALA A 559 -18.46 -23.67 -8.83
CA ALA A 559 -19.15 -22.41 -9.06
C ALA A 559 -18.24 -21.35 -9.69
N TYR A 560 -17.01 -21.18 -9.17
CA TYR A 560 -16.04 -20.26 -9.74
C TYR A 560 -15.64 -20.64 -11.17
N LEU A 561 -15.44 -21.94 -11.45
CA LEU A 561 -15.15 -22.44 -12.80
C LEU A 561 -16.29 -22.15 -13.78
N ALA A 562 -17.54 -22.37 -13.35
CA ALA A 562 -18.71 -22.10 -14.18
C ALA A 562 -18.84 -20.61 -14.53
N GLU A 563 -18.63 -19.71 -13.56
CA GLU A 563 -18.73 -18.27 -13.77
C GLU A 563 -17.50 -17.68 -14.49
N GLY A 564 -16.30 -18.22 -14.26
CA GLY A 564 -15.07 -17.85 -14.96
C GLY A 564 -15.14 -18.18 -16.46
N LYS A 565 -15.62 -19.39 -16.80
CA LYS A 565 -15.80 -19.81 -18.20
C LYS A 565 -16.74 -18.90 -19.00
N LYS A 566 -17.81 -18.39 -18.38
CA LYS A 566 -18.76 -17.46 -19.03
C LYS A 566 -18.11 -16.12 -19.40
N ARG A 567 -17.11 -15.71 -18.62
CA ARG A 567 -16.43 -14.40 -18.74
C ARG A 567 -15.08 -14.48 -19.45
N GLY A 568 -14.60 -15.68 -19.76
CA GLY A 568 -13.26 -15.89 -20.32
C GLY A 568 -12.14 -15.55 -19.32
N ILE A 569 -12.42 -15.70 -18.03
CA ILE A 569 -11.45 -15.49 -16.94
C ILE A 569 -10.87 -16.84 -16.54
N GLU A 570 -9.55 -16.94 -16.48
CA GLU A 570 -8.89 -18.17 -16.06
C GLU A 570 -9.05 -18.40 -14.55
N ILE A 571 -9.42 -19.62 -14.17
CA ILE A 571 -9.52 -20.04 -12.78
C ILE A 571 -8.37 -21.00 -12.47
N HIS A 572 -7.50 -20.58 -11.56
CA HIS A 572 -6.35 -21.35 -11.11
C HIS A 572 -6.62 -21.88 -9.70
N ALA A 573 -6.40 -23.16 -9.48
CA ALA A 573 -6.46 -23.76 -8.15
C ALA A 573 -5.23 -23.31 -7.34
N TRP A 574 -5.43 -22.38 -6.42
CA TRP A 574 -4.40 -21.96 -5.46
C TRP A 574 -4.36 -22.93 -4.29
N VAL A 575 -3.20 -23.53 -4.05
CA VAL A 575 -3.05 -24.62 -3.08
C VAL A 575 -1.92 -24.30 -2.09
N GLU A 576 -2.26 -24.36 -0.80
CA GLU A 576 -1.28 -24.35 0.29
C GLU A 576 -0.62 -25.75 0.34
N ASN A 577 0.69 -25.84 0.06
CA ASN A 577 1.36 -27.13 -0.05
C ASN A 577 1.63 -27.73 1.34
N PHE A 578 2.64 -27.23 2.05
CA PHE A 578 3.01 -27.80 3.35
C PHE A 578 2.30 -27.13 4.53
N PHE A 579 1.58 -26.04 4.29
CA PHE A 579 0.78 -25.37 5.32
C PHE A 579 -0.61 -26.03 5.41
N ALA A 580 -0.98 -26.51 6.60
CA ALA A 580 -2.11 -27.43 6.78
C ALA A 580 -2.96 -27.15 8.04
N GLY A 581 -2.95 -25.92 8.56
CA GLY A 581 -3.86 -25.50 9.63
C GLY A 581 -3.51 -24.16 10.30
N GLY A 582 -4.52 -23.43 10.74
CA GLY A 582 -4.38 -22.23 11.59
C GLY A 582 -5.72 -21.54 11.87
N PRO A 583 -5.97 -20.99 13.09
CA PRO A 583 -5.08 -21.01 14.27
C PRO A 583 -5.08 -22.36 15.00
N GLU A 584 -5.92 -23.30 14.57
CA GLU A 584 -5.99 -24.67 15.08
C GLU A 584 -5.49 -25.68 14.04
N PRO A 585 -5.08 -26.90 14.45
CA PRO A 585 -4.73 -27.95 13.51
C PRO A 585 -5.86 -28.25 12.52
N GLY A 586 -5.52 -28.30 11.23
CA GLY A 586 -6.43 -28.74 10.16
C GLY A 586 -6.70 -30.26 10.21
N PRO A 587 -7.54 -30.78 9.30
CA PRO A 587 -7.96 -32.17 9.32
C PRO A 587 -6.80 -33.10 8.97
N VAL A 588 -5.86 -32.64 8.12
CA VAL A 588 -4.65 -33.39 7.78
C VAL A 588 -3.81 -33.64 9.03
N ILE A 589 -3.52 -32.60 9.81
CA ILE A 589 -2.74 -32.73 11.06
C ILE A 589 -3.49 -33.58 12.09
N LYS A 590 -4.82 -33.43 12.20
CA LYS A 590 -5.64 -34.24 13.13
C LYS A 590 -5.65 -35.72 12.78
N ASN A 591 -5.74 -36.05 11.50
CA ASN A 591 -5.77 -37.43 11.00
C ASN A 591 -4.38 -38.06 10.88
N LYS A 592 -3.35 -37.22 10.72
CA LYS A 592 -1.94 -37.60 10.56
C LYS A 592 -1.03 -36.75 11.44
N PRO A 593 -1.15 -36.83 12.77
CA PRO A 593 -0.32 -36.04 13.69
C PRO A 593 1.17 -36.33 13.51
N GLU A 594 1.52 -37.55 13.10
CA GLU A 594 2.89 -37.99 12.80
C GLU A 594 3.53 -37.24 11.61
N TRP A 595 2.74 -36.52 10.81
CA TRP A 595 3.26 -35.70 9.70
C TRP A 595 3.62 -34.27 10.12
N SER A 596 3.30 -33.86 11.35
CA SER A 596 3.57 -32.49 11.81
C SER A 596 5.07 -32.18 11.79
N LEU A 597 5.44 -30.99 11.29
CA LEU A 597 6.79 -30.48 11.48
C LEU A 597 7.04 -30.16 12.94
N LEU A 598 8.26 -30.43 13.40
CA LEU A 598 8.74 -30.02 14.72
C LEU A 598 9.78 -28.91 14.60
N SER A 599 9.58 -27.85 15.38
CA SER A 599 10.58 -26.82 15.59
C SER A 599 11.74 -27.35 16.42
N ARG A 600 12.85 -26.62 16.40
CA ARG A 600 14.03 -26.88 17.25
C ARG A 600 13.69 -26.86 18.74
N LYS A 601 12.65 -26.10 19.13
CA LYS A 601 12.11 -26.02 20.50
C LYS A 601 11.11 -27.15 20.83
N GLY A 602 10.82 -28.03 19.87
CA GLY A 602 9.86 -29.13 20.03
C GLY A 602 8.40 -28.73 19.84
N LEU A 603 8.12 -27.55 19.27
CA LEU A 603 6.76 -27.11 18.97
C LEU A 603 6.30 -27.65 17.61
N THR A 604 5.00 -27.97 17.50
CA THR A 604 4.38 -28.46 16.25
C THR A 604 3.80 -27.35 15.36
N TYR A 605 4.00 -26.10 15.76
CA TYR A 605 3.49 -24.92 15.07
C TYR A 605 4.51 -23.79 15.11
N GLN A 606 4.43 -22.92 14.11
CA GLN A 606 4.99 -21.58 14.15
C GLN A 606 3.94 -20.66 14.78
N GLU A 607 4.34 -19.80 15.70
CA GLU A 607 3.45 -18.80 16.31
C GLU A 607 3.89 -17.41 15.85
N ASP A 608 2.94 -16.63 15.34
CA ASP A 608 3.13 -15.19 15.17
C ASP A 608 2.99 -14.54 16.55
N VAL A 609 4.11 -14.05 17.06
CA VAL A 609 4.21 -13.43 18.40
C VAL A 609 3.29 -12.21 18.52
N SER A 610 3.03 -11.50 17.41
CA SER A 610 2.22 -10.27 17.43
C SER A 610 0.72 -10.54 17.54
N SER A 611 0.25 -11.63 16.94
CA SER A 611 -1.18 -11.97 16.86
C SER A 611 -1.59 -13.19 17.69
N GLY A 612 -0.62 -13.99 18.15
CA GLY A 612 -0.85 -15.31 18.73
C GLY A 612 -1.33 -16.35 17.72
N PHE A 613 -1.35 -16.03 16.42
CA PHE A 613 -1.82 -16.95 15.40
C PHE A 613 -0.83 -18.10 15.20
N ARG A 614 -1.33 -19.34 15.21
CA ARG A 614 -0.51 -20.54 15.03
C ARG A 614 -0.65 -21.11 13.63
N TYR A 615 0.48 -21.44 13.03
CA TYR A 615 0.58 -22.05 11.71
C TYR A 615 1.12 -23.47 11.82
N TYR A 616 0.34 -24.44 11.38
CA TYR A 616 0.69 -25.86 11.40
C TYR A 616 1.13 -26.33 10.03
N TYR A 617 2.28 -27.00 9.97
CA TYR A 617 2.85 -27.49 8.71
C TYR A 617 3.08 -28.99 8.75
N ILE A 618 2.93 -29.64 7.60
CA ILE A 618 3.27 -31.06 7.38
C ILE A 618 4.68 -31.19 6.79
N ASN A 619 5.37 -32.28 7.16
CA ASN A 619 6.81 -32.45 6.94
C ASN A 619 7.18 -32.79 5.49
N PRO A 620 7.91 -31.90 4.76
CA PRO A 620 8.38 -32.15 3.41
C PRO A 620 9.37 -33.32 3.29
N ALA A 621 10.00 -33.76 4.38
CA ALA A 621 10.93 -34.90 4.33
C ALA A 621 10.23 -36.24 4.08
N LEU A 622 8.91 -36.34 4.32
CA LEU A 622 8.13 -37.57 4.23
C LEU A 622 7.58 -37.77 2.81
N ASN A 623 7.81 -38.95 2.22
CA ASN A 623 7.27 -39.25 0.89
C ASN A 623 5.74 -39.39 0.91
N GLU A 624 5.18 -39.84 2.03
CA GLU A 624 3.75 -40.00 2.24
C GLU A 624 3.02 -38.66 2.23
N VAL A 625 3.68 -37.59 2.71
CA VAL A 625 3.18 -36.21 2.60
C VAL A 625 3.15 -35.77 1.13
N HIS A 626 4.19 -36.09 0.36
CA HIS A 626 4.21 -35.80 -1.09
C HIS A 626 3.11 -36.57 -1.83
N ASP A 627 2.94 -37.86 -1.54
CA ASP A 627 1.90 -38.70 -2.12
C ASP A 627 0.51 -38.13 -1.82
N PHE A 628 0.27 -37.72 -0.57
CA PHE A 628 -0.99 -37.11 -0.17
C PHE A 628 -1.30 -35.82 -0.95
N LEU A 629 -0.38 -34.86 -0.97
CA LEU A 629 -0.58 -33.58 -1.65
C LEU A 629 -0.79 -33.78 -3.15
N ILE A 630 0.04 -34.63 -3.78
CA ILE A 630 -0.10 -34.96 -5.19
C ILE A 630 -1.47 -35.61 -5.44
N ASN A 631 -1.92 -36.56 -4.61
CA ASN A 631 -3.24 -37.19 -4.77
C ASN A 631 -4.39 -36.19 -4.70
N VAL A 632 -4.34 -35.19 -3.80
CA VAL A 632 -5.34 -34.11 -3.76
C VAL A 632 -5.33 -33.32 -5.07
N TYR A 633 -4.15 -33.00 -5.60
CA TYR A 633 -4.06 -32.22 -6.84
C TYR A 633 -4.43 -33.04 -8.08
N GLN A 634 -4.18 -34.36 -8.07
CA GLN A 634 -4.69 -35.27 -9.09
C GLN A 634 -6.23 -35.34 -9.07
N GLU A 635 -6.86 -35.33 -7.88
CA GLU A 635 -8.32 -35.26 -7.75
C GLU A 635 -8.88 -33.96 -8.34
N ILE A 636 -8.24 -32.82 -8.05
CA ILE A 636 -8.61 -31.52 -8.65
C ILE A 636 -8.54 -31.61 -10.18
N LEU A 637 -7.41 -32.03 -10.73
CA LEU A 637 -7.16 -32.00 -12.18
C LEU A 637 -7.95 -33.05 -12.97
N SER A 638 -8.37 -34.13 -12.32
CA SER A 638 -9.19 -35.17 -12.94
C SER A 638 -10.69 -34.84 -12.89
N SER A 639 -11.09 -33.99 -11.94
CA SER A 639 -12.52 -33.67 -11.69
C SER A 639 -12.92 -32.29 -12.20
N TYR A 640 -11.96 -31.36 -12.32
CA TYR A 640 -12.21 -29.95 -12.62
C TYR A 640 -11.36 -29.45 -13.79
N ASP A 641 -11.96 -28.62 -14.64
CA ASP A 641 -11.29 -27.99 -15.77
C ASP A 641 -10.58 -26.69 -15.38
N VAL A 642 -9.68 -26.75 -14.39
CA VAL A 642 -8.88 -25.58 -13.97
C VAL A 642 -7.81 -25.24 -15.00
N ASP A 643 -7.51 -23.96 -15.18
CA ASP A 643 -6.48 -23.47 -16.12
C ASP A 643 -5.06 -23.70 -15.59
N GLY A 644 -4.91 -23.69 -14.25
CA GLY A 644 -3.63 -23.84 -13.61
C GLY A 644 -3.70 -24.36 -12.17
N LEU A 645 -2.57 -24.89 -11.72
CA LEU A 645 -2.26 -25.18 -10.33
C LEU A 645 -1.25 -24.14 -9.83
N HIS A 646 -1.67 -23.31 -8.87
CA HIS A 646 -0.88 -22.22 -8.31
C HIS A 646 -0.36 -22.62 -6.93
N LEU A 647 0.96 -22.88 -6.86
CA LEU A 647 1.63 -23.38 -5.67
C LEU A 647 1.93 -22.24 -4.70
N ASP A 648 1.45 -22.37 -3.48
CA ASP A 648 1.82 -21.50 -2.37
C ASP A 648 2.25 -22.35 -1.16
N TYR A 649 3.02 -21.76 -0.24
CA TYR A 649 3.60 -22.49 0.90
C TYR A 649 4.35 -23.78 0.52
N ALA A 650 4.95 -23.82 -0.68
CA ALA A 650 5.94 -24.83 -1.06
C ALA A 650 7.29 -24.47 -0.40
N ARG A 651 7.29 -24.50 0.94
CA ARG A 651 8.37 -24.02 1.82
C ARG A 651 8.15 -24.51 3.25
N TYR A 652 9.16 -24.35 4.09
CA TYR A 652 9.07 -24.52 5.55
C TYR A 652 8.53 -23.23 6.23
N PRO A 653 8.13 -23.29 7.51
CA PRO A 653 7.77 -22.10 8.27
C PRO A 653 8.93 -21.10 8.36
N GLY A 654 8.63 -19.80 8.37
CA GLY A 654 9.65 -18.76 8.57
C GLY A 654 10.20 -18.81 10.00
N SER A 655 11.48 -19.11 10.14
CA SER A 655 12.10 -19.29 11.44
C SER A 655 12.36 -17.96 12.16
N GLY A 656 12.64 -16.89 11.40
CA GLY A 656 13.03 -15.58 11.92
C GLY A 656 14.45 -15.58 12.48
N ASP A 657 14.71 -16.53 13.37
CA ASP A 657 16.00 -16.92 13.91
C ASP A 657 16.17 -18.45 13.87
N TYR A 658 17.42 -18.93 13.86
CA TYR A 658 17.69 -20.38 13.79
C TYR A 658 17.29 -21.15 15.06
N THR A 659 16.99 -20.48 16.16
CA THR A 659 16.64 -21.11 17.45
C THR A 659 15.21 -21.66 17.44
N ASN A 660 14.36 -21.17 16.54
CA ASN A 660 13.00 -21.67 16.33
C ASN A 660 12.79 -22.27 14.92
N ASP A 661 13.86 -22.66 14.26
CA ASP A 661 13.87 -23.32 12.95
C ASP A 661 13.14 -24.69 12.97
N PHE A 662 12.70 -25.20 11.81
CA PHE A 662 11.83 -26.37 11.67
C PHE A 662 12.46 -27.56 10.92
N GLY A 663 11.91 -28.75 11.14
CA GLY A 663 12.44 -30.02 10.59
C GLY A 663 13.34 -30.77 11.57
N TYR A 664 13.17 -30.53 12.88
CA TYR A 664 13.93 -31.19 13.95
C TYR A 664 13.20 -32.41 14.52
N ASP A 665 12.28 -33.01 13.76
CA ASP A 665 11.70 -34.30 14.07
C ASP A 665 12.75 -35.43 13.96
N LEU A 666 12.45 -36.56 14.61
CA LEU A 666 13.40 -37.69 14.69
C LEU A 666 13.74 -38.26 13.32
N TYR A 667 12.81 -38.26 12.37
CA TYR A 667 13.03 -38.81 11.03
C TYR A 667 14.00 -37.93 10.25
N THR A 668 13.72 -36.63 10.12
CA THR A 668 14.54 -35.70 9.34
C THR A 668 15.96 -35.56 9.92
N ARG A 669 16.07 -35.47 11.25
CA ARG A 669 17.36 -35.47 11.96
C ARG A 669 18.12 -36.78 11.75
N GLY A 670 17.41 -37.91 11.79
CA GLY A 670 17.97 -39.23 11.54
C GLY A 670 18.60 -39.34 10.15
N LEU A 671 17.95 -38.78 9.11
CA LEU A 671 18.51 -38.72 7.76
C LEU A 671 19.82 -37.94 7.71
N PHE A 672 19.86 -36.77 8.34
CA PHE A 672 21.08 -35.95 8.38
C PHE A 672 22.21 -36.65 9.15
N LYS A 673 21.91 -37.16 10.34
CA LYS A 673 22.87 -37.86 11.20
C LYS A 673 23.44 -39.10 10.53
N LYS A 674 22.62 -39.85 9.79
CA LYS A 674 23.07 -41.00 9.01
C LYS A 674 24.05 -40.61 7.90
N ARG A 675 23.84 -39.45 7.26
CA ARG A 675 24.65 -38.99 6.13
C ARG A 675 25.94 -38.29 6.55
N TYR A 676 25.89 -37.46 7.59
CA TYR A 676 26.99 -36.56 7.97
C TYR A 676 27.60 -36.87 9.35
N GLY A 677 27.05 -37.82 10.11
CA GLY A 677 27.54 -38.22 11.42
C GLY A 677 27.26 -37.23 12.56
N ALA A 678 26.62 -36.09 12.28
CA ALA A 678 26.28 -35.05 13.25
C ALA A 678 24.76 -34.92 13.43
N ASP A 679 24.32 -34.60 14.65
CA ASP A 679 22.92 -34.27 14.91
C ASP A 679 22.70 -32.77 14.65
N PRO A 680 21.77 -32.36 13.75
CA PRO A 680 21.61 -30.95 13.42
C PRO A 680 21.12 -30.10 14.60
N LEU A 681 20.59 -30.70 15.68
CA LEU A 681 20.32 -29.95 16.94
C LEU A 681 21.56 -29.33 17.57
N THR A 682 22.76 -29.83 17.24
CA THR A 682 24.03 -29.30 17.74
C THR A 682 24.63 -28.22 16.86
N LEU A 683 24.08 -28.02 15.66
CA LEU A 683 24.59 -27.07 14.67
C LEU A 683 23.95 -25.69 14.82
N LYS A 684 24.69 -24.64 14.46
CA LYS A 684 24.23 -23.25 14.34
C LYS A 684 24.76 -22.62 13.04
N PRO A 685 24.15 -21.51 12.56
CA PRO A 685 24.69 -20.75 11.44
C PRO A 685 26.19 -20.47 11.60
N GLY A 686 26.95 -20.68 10.53
CA GLY A 686 28.42 -20.58 10.51
C GLY A 686 29.16 -21.89 10.80
N ASP A 687 28.51 -22.92 11.37
CA ASP A 687 29.13 -24.23 11.51
C ASP A 687 29.33 -24.90 10.14
N LYS A 688 30.41 -25.68 9.98
CA LYS A 688 30.80 -26.32 8.71
C LYS A 688 29.69 -27.13 8.03
N LEU A 689 28.82 -27.77 8.81
CA LEU A 689 27.73 -28.63 8.31
C LEU A 689 26.36 -27.91 8.24
N TRP A 690 26.29 -26.62 8.56
CA TRP A 690 25.04 -25.87 8.55
C TRP A 690 24.43 -25.77 7.15
N GLU A 691 25.24 -25.41 6.15
CA GLU A 691 24.79 -25.31 4.76
C GLU A 691 24.32 -26.64 4.18
N GLU A 692 24.93 -27.75 4.61
CA GLU A 692 24.47 -29.09 4.24
C GLU A 692 23.10 -29.41 4.84
N TRP A 693 22.82 -28.94 6.06
CA TRP A 693 21.53 -29.10 6.73
C TRP A 693 20.43 -28.27 6.06
N VAL A 694 20.73 -27.01 5.71
CA VAL A 694 19.84 -26.14 4.92
C VAL A 694 19.57 -26.78 3.55
N THR A 695 20.63 -27.16 2.83
CA THR A 695 20.54 -27.74 1.49
C THR A 695 19.75 -29.05 1.47
N MET A 696 19.90 -29.91 2.48
CA MET A 696 19.11 -31.15 2.55
C MET A 696 17.61 -30.86 2.66
N ARG A 697 17.20 -29.89 3.50
CA ARG A 697 15.78 -29.55 3.69
C ARG A 697 15.18 -28.83 2.49
N VAL A 698 15.92 -27.90 1.89
CA VAL A 698 15.57 -27.31 0.58
C VAL A 698 15.38 -28.41 -0.47
N GLY A 699 16.24 -29.43 -0.45
CA GLY A 699 16.16 -30.59 -1.34
C GLY A 699 14.85 -31.36 -1.24
N PHE A 700 14.23 -31.43 -0.07
CA PHE A 700 12.94 -32.10 0.11
C PHE A 700 11.80 -31.35 -0.58
N VAL A 701 11.77 -30.02 -0.42
CA VAL A 701 10.80 -29.15 -1.13
C VAL A 701 11.01 -29.24 -2.64
N ASN A 702 12.28 -29.17 -3.11
CA ASN A 702 12.59 -29.30 -4.53
C ASN A 702 12.12 -30.67 -5.07
N LYS A 703 12.39 -31.76 -4.34
CA LYS A 703 11.94 -33.10 -4.72
C LYS A 703 10.42 -33.15 -4.92
N PHE A 704 9.66 -32.53 -4.02
CA PHE A 704 8.21 -32.44 -4.14
C PHE A 704 7.78 -31.67 -5.40
N VAL A 705 8.26 -30.43 -5.58
CA VAL A 705 7.82 -29.59 -6.71
C VAL A 705 8.18 -30.24 -8.04
N LEU A 706 9.41 -30.77 -8.18
CA LEU A 706 9.83 -31.47 -9.40
C LEU A 706 8.93 -32.66 -9.70
N ARG A 707 8.69 -33.53 -8.71
CA ARG A 707 7.81 -34.71 -8.86
C ARG A 707 6.38 -34.31 -9.18
N LEU A 708 5.82 -33.35 -8.44
CA LEU A 708 4.47 -32.86 -8.63
C LEU A 708 4.26 -32.42 -10.09
N THR A 709 5.16 -31.58 -10.61
CA THR A 709 5.04 -31.06 -11.97
C THR A 709 5.07 -32.16 -13.03
N ASP A 710 5.91 -33.18 -12.87
CA ASP A 710 5.97 -34.33 -13.77
C ASP A 710 4.68 -35.18 -13.71
N GLU A 711 4.06 -35.31 -12.54
CA GLU A 711 2.83 -36.10 -12.38
C GLU A 711 1.58 -35.36 -12.88
N VAL A 712 1.40 -34.09 -12.54
CA VAL A 712 0.22 -33.33 -12.99
C VAL A 712 0.20 -33.10 -14.50
N LYS A 713 1.37 -32.94 -15.13
CA LYS A 713 1.48 -32.81 -16.59
C LYS A 713 1.17 -34.12 -17.33
N LYS A 714 1.27 -35.28 -16.68
CA LYS A 714 0.78 -36.56 -17.27
C LYS A 714 -0.74 -36.62 -17.33
N ILE A 715 -1.41 -36.04 -16.34
CA ILE A 715 -2.89 -36.01 -16.26
C ILE A 715 -3.45 -34.95 -17.19
N LYS A 716 -2.94 -33.72 -17.08
CA LYS A 716 -3.38 -32.57 -17.88
C LYS A 716 -2.17 -31.86 -18.47
N PRO A 717 -1.66 -32.30 -19.65
CA PRO A 717 -0.44 -31.73 -20.25
C PRO A 717 -0.47 -30.22 -20.52
N GLY A 718 -1.67 -29.65 -20.63
CA GLY A 718 -1.89 -28.21 -20.83
C GLY A 718 -2.06 -27.39 -19.54
N VAL A 719 -2.16 -28.01 -18.36
CA VAL A 719 -2.33 -27.26 -17.10
C VAL A 719 -1.12 -26.39 -16.84
N LYS A 720 -1.32 -25.12 -16.45
CA LYS A 720 -0.21 -24.25 -16.02
C LYS A 720 0.21 -24.64 -14.61
N VAL A 721 1.51 -24.68 -14.32
CA VAL A 721 2.03 -24.79 -12.95
C VAL A 721 2.75 -23.50 -12.60
N THR A 722 2.22 -22.77 -11.64
CA THR A 722 2.73 -21.45 -11.23
C THR A 722 3.04 -21.43 -9.74
N ALA A 723 3.82 -20.46 -9.27
CA ALA A 723 4.18 -20.41 -7.85
C ALA A 723 4.24 -18.99 -7.29
N ALA A 724 3.66 -18.80 -6.10
CA ALA A 724 3.91 -17.65 -5.23
C ALA A 724 5.26 -17.85 -4.53
N VAL A 725 6.17 -16.88 -4.69
CA VAL A 725 7.56 -17.01 -4.21
C VAL A 725 8.01 -15.75 -3.47
N TRP A 726 8.95 -15.91 -2.55
CA TRP A 726 9.65 -14.75 -1.97
C TRP A 726 10.51 -14.07 -3.04
N PRO A 727 10.56 -12.72 -3.07
CA PRO A 727 11.42 -12.00 -4.01
C PRO A 727 12.90 -11.97 -3.59
N GLU A 728 13.21 -12.11 -2.29
CA GLU A 728 14.59 -12.19 -1.78
C GLU A 728 15.09 -13.65 -1.77
N TYR A 729 15.56 -14.16 -2.90
CA TYR A 729 15.82 -15.61 -3.10
C TYR A 729 16.83 -16.26 -2.15
N GLU A 730 17.88 -15.57 -1.73
CA GLU A 730 18.86 -16.13 -0.77
C GLU A 730 18.25 -16.20 0.62
N LEU A 731 17.57 -15.13 1.05
CA LEU A 731 16.83 -15.13 2.32
C LEU A 731 15.72 -16.19 2.31
N ALA A 732 15.04 -16.37 1.17
CA ALA A 732 14.03 -17.40 1.01
C ALA A 732 14.60 -18.81 1.16
N ARG A 733 15.81 -19.05 0.62
CA ARG A 733 16.53 -20.31 0.77
C ARG A 733 16.96 -20.55 2.22
N GLU A 734 17.36 -19.50 2.94
CA GLU A 734 17.89 -19.61 4.30
C GLU A 734 16.79 -19.70 5.37
N ASP A 735 15.75 -18.87 5.29
CA ASP A 735 14.74 -18.71 6.36
C ASP A 735 13.52 -19.61 6.18
N VAL A 736 12.99 -19.70 4.95
CA VAL A 736 11.79 -20.51 4.64
C VAL A 736 12.12 -21.76 3.82
N LEU A 737 13.40 -21.99 3.50
CA LEU A 737 13.87 -23.15 2.76
C LEU A 737 13.20 -23.31 1.37
N GLN A 738 12.92 -22.18 0.71
CA GLN A 738 12.31 -22.11 -0.62
C GLN A 738 13.38 -21.78 -1.69
N ASP A 739 13.56 -22.67 -2.67
CA ASP A 739 14.51 -22.48 -3.79
C ASP A 739 13.77 -22.47 -5.12
N SER A 740 12.98 -21.41 -5.34
CA SER A 740 12.14 -21.30 -6.52
C SER A 740 12.93 -21.18 -7.82
N MET A 741 14.14 -20.63 -7.78
CA MET A 741 15.02 -20.53 -8.95
C MET A 741 15.55 -21.89 -9.39
N ASN A 742 15.70 -22.87 -8.48
CA ASN A 742 15.91 -24.26 -8.87
C ASN A 742 14.75 -24.81 -9.72
N TRP A 743 13.50 -24.52 -9.33
CA TRP A 743 12.33 -25.00 -10.06
C TRP A 743 12.23 -24.38 -11.46
N VAL A 744 12.56 -23.09 -11.57
CA VAL A 744 12.64 -22.36 -12.85
C VAL A 744 13.77 -22.90 -13.72
N ALA A 745 14.96 -23.14 -13.16
CA ALA A 745 16.10 -23.70 -13.90
C ALA A 745 15.79 -25.10 -14.46
N ASN A 746 15.03 -25.90 -13.72
CA ASN A 746 14.49 -27.20 -14.15
C ASN A 746 13.24 -27.09 -15.04
N ASN A 747 12.85 -25.87 -15.44
CA ASN A 747 11.73 -25.57 -16.33
C ASN A 747 10.37 -26.08 -15.82
N ARG A 748 10.19 -26.20 -14.49
CA ARG A 748 8.98 -26.75 -13.87
C ARG A 748 7.88 -25.72 -13.59
N ILE A 749 8.24 -24.45 -13.56
CA ILE A 749 7.31 -23.34 -13.29
C ILE A 749 7.05 -22.59 -14.60
N ASP A 750 5.78 -22.45 -14.97
CA ASP A 750 5.33 -21.74 -16.17
C ASP A 750 5.34 -20.22 -15.96
N ASN A 751 4.98 -19.76 -14.75
CA ASN A 751 5.02 -18.36 -14.35
C ASN A 751 5.35 -18.22 -12.85
N VAL A 752 6.25 -17.29 -12.53
CA VAL A 752 6.69 -16.99 -11.16
C VAL A 752 6.01 -15.71 -10.67
N TYR A 753 5.46 -15.78 -9.46
CA TYR A 753 4.76 -14.68 -8.80
C TYR A 753 5.53 -14.22 -7.55
N PRO A 754 6.58 -13.39 -7.70
CA PRO A 754 7.28 -12.80 -6.55
C PRO A 754 6.33 -11.92 -5.72
N MET A 755 6.18 -12.24 -4.43
CA MET A 755 5.32 -11.55 -3.47
C MET A 755 5.97 -10.25 -2.96
N SER A 756 6.02 -9.24 -3.82
CA SER A 756 6.69 -7.96 -3.54
C SER A 756 5.78 -6.97 -2.80
N TYR A 757 5.40 -7.31 -1.57
CA TYR A 757 4.52 -6.47 -0.74
C TYR A 757 5.30 -5.39 0.00
N LYS A 758 5.69 -4.33 -0.72
CA LYS A 758 6.49 -3.21 -0.20
C LYS A 758 5.71 -1.89 -0.28
N LEU A 759 5.99 -0.98 0.66
CA LEU A 759 5.42 0.38 0.62
C LEU A 759 6.08 1.26 -0.46
N ASP A 760 7.36 1.01 -0.75
CA ASP A 760 8.15 1.80 -1.70
C ASP A 760 8.21 1.13 -3.07
N THR A 761 7.80 1.85 -4.12
CA THR A 761 7.81 1.39 -5.52
C THR A 761 9.20 1.01 -6.02
N SER A 762 10.27 1.64 -5.52
CA SER A 762 11.65 1.33 -5.94
C SER A 762 12.08 -0.08 -5.52
N LEU A 763 11.65 -0.54 -4.35
CA LEU A 763 11.92 -1.91 -3.86
C LEU A 763 11.16 -2.94 -4.71
N VAL A 764 9.90 -2.64 -5.07
CA VAL A 764 9.13 -3.49 -5.98
C VAL A 764 9.80 -3.62 -7.35
N LEU A 765 10.40 -2.53 -7.84
CA LEU A 765 11.13 -2.53 -9.10
C LEU A 765 12.44 -3.32 -9.01
N GLU A 766 13.13 -3.28 -7.87
CA GLU A 766 14.32 -4.10 -7.61
C GLU A 766 13.98 -5.58 -7.61
N ASP A 767 12.93 -5.98 -6.89
CA ASP A 767 12.42 -7.34 -6.83
C ASP A 767 12.03 -7.85 -8.23
N ALA A 768 11.29 -7.04 -8.99
CA ALA A 768 10.89 -7.36 -10.36
C ALA A 768 12.10 -7.51 -11.30
N ARG A 769 13.08 -6.61 -11.21
CA ARG A 769 14.30 -6.65 -12.05
C ARG A 769 15.11 -7.90 -11.76
N ARG A 770 15.37 -8.16 -10.48
CA ARG A 770 16.11 -9.33 -10.02
C ARG A 770 15.44 -10.62 -10.48
N THR A 771 14.13 -10.72 -10.30
CA THR A 771 13.35 -11.88 -10.75
C THR A 771 13.49 -12.08 -12.26
N PHE A 772 13.33 -11.01 -13.04
CA PHE A 772 13.39 -11.06 -14.50
C PHE A 772 14.78 -11.51 -15.00
N GLU A 773 15.86 -11.01 -14.39
CA GLU A 773 17.24 -11.37 -14.72
C GLU A 773 17.57 -12.84 -14.43
N LEU A 774 17.01 -13.41 -13.35
CA LEU A 774 17.21 -14.80 -12.96
C LEU A 774 16.36 -15.77 -13.80
N VAL A 775 15.09 -15.43 -14.07
CA VAL A 775 14.15 -16.30 -14.79
C VAL A 775 14.48 -16.39 -16.29
N LYS A 776 14.95 -15.30 -16.90
CA LYS A 776 15.28 -15.21 -18.33
C LYS A 776 14.11 -15.71 -19.20
N ASN A 777 14.33 -16.74 -20.02
CA ASN A 777 13.34 -17.32 -20.92
C ASN A 777 12.75 -18.64 -20.41
N LYS A 778 12.88 -18.96 -19.12
CA LYS A 778 12.43 -20.23 -18.54
C LYS A 778 10.99 -20.19 -18.02
N ALA A 779 10.51 -19.03 -17.63
CA ALA A 779 9.15 -18.80 -17.16
C ALA A 779 8.70 -17.37 -17.49
N TYR A 780 7.40 -17.13 -17.37
CA TYR A 780 6.87 -15.77 -17.27
C TYR A 780 7.12 -15.22 -15.84
N VAL A 781 6.99 -13.90 -15.71
CA VAL A 781 7.13 -13.19 -14.43
C VAL A 781 5.93 -12.28 -14.26
N THR A 782 5.18 -12.45 -13.16
CA THR A 782 4.07 -11.58 -12.78
C THR A 782 4.29 -11.05 -11.37
N ILE A 783 4.47 -9.74 -11.20
CA ILE A 783 4.80 -9.18 -9.86
C ILE A 783 3.57 -9.20 -8.95
N GLY A 784 3.73 -9.66 -7.70
CA GLY A 784 2.70 -9.59 -6.68
C GLY A 784 2.70 -8.21 -6.00
N VAL A 785 1.56 -7.51 -6.02
CA VAL A 785 1.34 -6.22 -5.37
C VAL A 785 0.31 -6.35 -4.25
N GLY A 786 0.55 -5.70 -3.11
CA GLY A 786 -0.28 -5.83 -1.91
C GLY A 786 -1.26 -4.68 -1.75
N SER A 787 -2.56 -4.88 -1.98
CA SER A 787 -3.59 -3.88 -1.64
C SER A 787 -3.87 -3.84 -0.13
N PHE A 788 -3.61 -4.95 0.58
CA PHE A 788 -3.85 -5.10 2.02
C PHE A 788 -2.90 -4.28 2.91
N ILE A 789 -1.77 -3.78 2.38
CA ILE A 789 -0.83 -2.95 3.14
C ILE A 789 -1.20 -1.45 3.13
N HIS A 790 -2.42 -1.12 2.70
CA HIS A 790 -3.00 0.23 2.71
C HIS A 790 -2.15 1.27 1.95
N LEU A 791 -1.71 0.91 0.74
CA LEU A 791 -1.07 1.85 -0.17
C LEU A 791 -2.01 3.00 -0.53
N THR A 792 -1.45 4.17 -0.82
CA THR A 792 -2.23 5.17 -1.56
C THR A 792 -2.57 4.60 -2.93
N LYS A 793 -3.74 4.95 -3.47
CA LYS A 793 -4.14 4.55 -4.83
C LYS A 793 -3.09 4.90 -5.89
N GLU A 794 -2.44 6.04 -5.72
CA GLU A 794 -1.33 6.48 -6.57
C GLU A 794 -0.15 5.53 -6.49
N ALA A 795 0.34 5.23 -5.28
CA ALA A 795 1.46 4.30 -5.10
C ALA A 795 1.13 2.90 -5.64
N PHE A 796 -0.11 2.43 -5.45
CA PHE A 796 -0.55 1.14 -5.98
C PHE A 796 -0.46 1.08 -7.51
N VAL A 797 -0.97 2.10 -8.22
CA VAL A 797 -0.85 2.20 -9.68
C VAL A 797 0.61 2.36 -10.11
N ASP A 798 1.39 3.18 -9.41
CA ASP A 798 2.81 3.42 -9.71
C ASP A 798 3.63 2.12 -9.59
N GLN A 799 3.33 1.24 -8.62
CA GLN A 799 3.97 -0.08 -8.50
C GLN A 799 3.70 -0.97 -9.72
N ILE A 800 2.44 -1.04 -10.17
CA ILE A 800 2.06 -1.83 -11.35
C ILE A 800 2.77 -1.26 -12.60
N VAL A 801 2.63 0.04 -12.86
CA VAL A 801 3.18 0.69 -14.06
C VAL A 801 4.70 0.62 -14.10
N SER A 802 5.37 0.84 -12.96
CA SER A 802 6.84 0.81 -12.90
C SER A 802 7.38 -0.58 -13.18
N SER A 803 6.69 -1.64 -12.76
CA SER A 803 7.11 -3.01 -13.02
C SER A 803 7.09 -3.37 -14.51
N HIS A 804 6.21 -2.75 -15.30
CA HIS A 804 6.09 -3.01 -16.74
C HIS A 804 7.35 -2.66 -17.53
N VAL A 805 8.13 -1.65 -17.12
CA VAL A 805 9.30 -1.18 -17.86
C VAL A 805 10.36 -2.27 -18.09
N LEU A 806 10.32 -3.34 -17.30
CA LEU A 806 11.22 -4.49 -17.37
C LEU A 806 10.79 -5.54 -18.40
N GLY A 807 9.60 -5.41 -19.00
CA GLY A 807 9.05 -6.41 -19.92
C GLY A 807 8.45 -7.63 -19.21
N ILE A 808 8.15 -7.52 -17.92
CA ILE A 808 7.43 -8.57 -17.19
C ILE A 808 6.02 -8.79 -17.77
N SER A 809 5.42 -9.92 -17.43
CA SER A 809 4.19 -10.44 -18.03
C SER A 809 2.91 -9.81 -17.44
N GLY A 810 3.00 -9.16 -16.28
CA GLY A 810 1.90 -8.39 -15.68
C GLY A 810 2.03 -8.27 -14.16
N SER A 811 0.91 -8.06 -13.50
CA SER A 811 0.80 -7.96 -12.03
C SER A 811 -0.34 -8.81 -11.47
N ALA A 812 -0.16 -9.28 -10.24
CA ALA A 812 -1.17 -10.01 -9.48
C ALA A 812 -1.40 -9.33 -8.12
N ILE A 813 -2.66 -9.24 -7.71
CA ILE A 813 -3.07 -8.42 -6.57
C ILE A 813 -3.41 -9.33 -5.40
N PHE A 814 -2.73 -9.11 -4.27
CA PHE A 814 -3.05 -9.72 -2.99
C PHE A 814 -3.71 -8.65 -2.09
N GLU A 815 -4.98 -8.75 -1.71
CA GLU A 815 -5.96 -9.77 -2.12
C GLU A 815 -7.34 -9.15 -2.43
N TYR A 816 -8.23 -9.96 -3.01
CA TYR A 816 -9.57 -9.58 -3.48
C TYR A 816 -10.32 -8.59 -2.57
N GLU A 817 -10.46 -8.86 -1.28
CA GLU A 817 -11.24 -8.00 -0.40
C GLU A 817 -10.62 -6.62 -0.25
N SER A 818 -9.34 -6.55 0.11
CA SER A 818 -8.64 -5.26 0.21
C SER A 818 -8.61 -4.48 -1.11
N PHE A 819 -8.60 -5.17 -2.26
CA PHE A 819 -8.65 -4.54 -3.59
C PHE A 819 -10.00 -3.85 -3.85
N ILE A 820 -11.10 -4.54 -3.57
CA ILE A 820 -12.47 -4.03 -3.75
C ILE A 820 -12.82 -2.99 -2.67
N GLU A 821 -12.57 -3.28 -1.39
CA GLU A 821 -12.90 -2.40 -0.26
C GLU A 821 -12.08 -1.11 -0.28
N GLY A 822 -10.80 -1.19 -0.68
CA GLY A 822 -9.93 -0.02 -0.85
C GLY A 822 -10.25 0.85 -2.06
N GLY A 823 -11.17 0.41 -2.93
CA GLY A 823 -11.54 1.12 -4.15
C GLY A 823 -10.42 1.19 -5.19
N TYR A 824 -9.46 0.27 -5.14
CA TYR A 824 -8.36 0.18 -6.11
C TYR A 824 -8.86 -0.38 -7.47
N ASP A 825 -9.92 -1.19 -7.43
CA ASP A 825 -10.64 -1.70 -8.60
C ASP A 825 -11.09 -0.57 -9.54
N LYS A 826 -11.69 0.48 -8.98
CA LYS A 826 -12.17 1.63 -9.74
C LYS A 826 -11.03 2.42 -10.37
N GLU A 827 -9.93 2.60 -9.64
CA GLU A 827 -8.76 3.34 -10.12
C GLU A 827 -8.01 2.60 -11.23
N THR A 828 -7.81 1.30 -11.05
CA THR A 828 -7.16 0.47 -12.07
C THR A 828 -8.03 0.33 -13.32
N ALA A 829 -9.35 0.18 -13.19
CA ALA A 829 -10.30 0.07 -14.30
C ALA A 829 -10.38 1.33 -15.19
N VAL A 830 -10.11 2.52 -14.67
CA VAL A 830 -10.00 3.74 -15.51
C VAL A 830 -8.57 4.00 -16.01
N GLY A 831 -7.58 3.35 -15.39
CA GLY A 831 -6.15 3.56 -15.62
C GLY A 831 -5.43 2.38 -16.25
N VAL A 832 -4.54 1.74 -15.48
CA VAL A 832 -3.62 0.70 -15.98
C VAL A 832 -4.34 -0.53 -16.54
N TYR A 833 -5.55 -0.82 -16.08
CA TYR A 833 -6.39 -1.91 -16.58
C TYR A 833 -7.54 -1.43 -17.48
N ARG A 834 -7.52 -0.18 -17.97
CA ARG A 834 -8.58 0.44 -18.78
C ARG A 834 -9.05 -0.39 -19.98
N GLN A 835 -8.15 -1.09 -20.65
CA GLN A 835 -8.50 -1.99 -21.75
C GLN A 835 -8.51 -3.43 -21.24
N GLN A 836 -9.46 -4.24 -21.70
CA GLN A 836 -9.40 -5.69 -21.50
C GLN A 836 -8.10 -6.27 -22.06
N ALA A 837 -7.47 -7.18 -21.33
CA ALA A 837 -6.20 -7.80 -21.70
C ALA A 837 -6.34 -9.32 -21.79
N ILE A 838 -5.61 -9.92 -22.74
CA ILE A 838 -5.47 -11.37 -22.79
C ILE A 838 -4.25 -11.83 -22.01
N VAL A 839 -4.39 -13.00 -21.41
CA VAL A 839 -3.34 -13.70 -20.69
C VAL A 839 -2.21 -14.10 -21.67
N PRO A 840 -0.96 -13.64 -21.48
CA PRO A 840 0.16 -13.88 -22.40
C PRO A 840 0.38 -15.35 -22.77
N ASP A 841 0.20 -16.26 -21.82
CA ASP A 841 0.53 -17.68 -21.94
C ASP A 841 -0.68 -18.60 -22.17
N ALA A 842 -1.91 -18.07 -22.17
CA ALA A 842 -3.13 -18.82 -22.50
C ALA A 842 -3.10 -19.31 -23.96
N SER A 843 -2.72 -18.42 -24.87
CA SER A 843 -2.44 -18.76 -26.26
C SER A 843 -1.34 -17.87 -26.82
N PRO A 844 -0.07 -18.31 -26.76
CA PRO A 844 1.07 -17.52 -27.24
C PRO A 844 0.87 -16.99 -28.67
N ALA A 845 0.24 -17.76 -29.55
CA ALA A 845 -0.04 -17.32 -30.92
C ALA A 845 -1.02 -16.13 -31.00
N HIS A 846 -2.09 -16.13 -30.20
CA HIS A 846 -3.04 -15.01 -30.13
C HIS A 846 -2.41 -13.79 -29.43
N SER A 847 -1.61 -14.01 -28.39
CA SER A 847 -0.84 -12.96 -27.72
C SER A 847 0.07 -12.22 -28.69
N LEU A 848 0.80 -12.95 -29.54
CA LEU A 848 1.64 -12.36 -30.58
C LEU A 848 0.81 -11.55 -31.59
N VAL A 849 -0.29 -12.11 -32.10
CA VAL A 849 -1.18 -11.38 -33.01
C VAL A 849 -1.71 -10.10 -32.36
N ARG A 850 -2.17 -10.17 -31.10
CA ARG A 850 -2.72 -9.01 -30.40
C ARG A 850 -1.70 -7.90 -30.22
N ILE A 851 -0.46 -8.24 -29.86
CA ILE A 851 0.65 -7.26 -29.76
C ILE A 851 0.90 -6.59 -31.13
N LEU A 852 1.01 -7.37 -32.20
CA LEU A 852 1.30 -6.83 -33.54
C LEU A 852 0.15 -5.96 -34.07
N GLN A 853 -1.10 -6.35 -33.80
CA GLN A 853 -2.28 -5.56 -34.13
C GLN A 853 -2.35 -4.27 -33.30
N ASP A 854 -1.99 -4.34 -32.01
CA ASP A 854 -1.92 -3.17 -31.15
C ASP A 854 -0.92 -2.16 -31.69
N GLN A 855 0.26 -2.61 -32.11
CA GLN A 855 1.25 -1.76 -32.75
C GLN A 855 0.73 -1.13 -34.04
N LYS A 856 0.03 -1.89 -34.89
CA LYS A 856 -0.60 -1.34 -36.10
C LYS A 856 -1.67 -0.29 -35.77
N SER A 857 -2.42 -0.50 -34.69
CA SER A 857 -3.38 0.47 -34.16
C SER A 857 -2.67 1.75 -33.68
N LYS A 858 -1.56 1.63 -32.94
CA LYS A 858 -0.74 2.77 -32.47
C LYS A 858 -0.13 3.56 -33.64
N ILE A 859 0.29 2.91 -34.73
CA ILE A 859 0.74 3.60 -35.95
C ILE A 859 -0.31 4.61 -36.43
N ASN A 860 -1.57 4.15 -36.56
CA ASN A 860 -2.66 4.95 -37.12
C ASN A 860 -3.22 5.99 -36.15
N ARG A 861 -3.24 5.69 -34.84
CA ARG A 861 -3.86 6.54 -33.82
C ARG A 861 -2.88 7.52 -33.17
N ILE A 862 -1.59 7.20 -33.14
CA ILE A 862 -0.60 7.88 -32.32
C ILE A 862 0.62 8.27 -33.16
N TYR A 863 1.33 7.29 -33.73
CA TYR A 863 2.66 7.57 -34.30
C TYR A 863 2.61 8.45 -35.55
N VAL A 864 1.70 8.18 -36.51
CA VAL A 864 1.54 9.05 -37.68
C VAL A 864 0.87 10.38 -37.32
N PRO A 865 -0.27 10.41 -36.60
CA PRO A 865 -0.94 11.67 -36.26
C PRO A 865 -0.10 12.64 -35.42
N LEU A 866 0.77 12.14 -34.54
CA LEU A 866 1.65 12.96 -33.71
C LEU A 866 3.03 13.22 -34.37
N GLY A 867 3.20 12.87 -35.66
CA GLY A 867 4.43 13.16 -36.41
C GLY A 867 5.64 12.29 -36.02
N GLY A 868 5.43 11.22 -35.27
CA GLY A 868 6.48 10.26 -34.88
C GLY A 868 6.84 9.24 -35.96
N MET A 869 6.08 9.17 -37.05
CA MET A 869 6.32 8.27 -38.17
C MET A 869 5.82 8.89 -39.48
N ASN A 870 6.66 8.89 -40.52
CA ASN A 870 6.23 9.31 -41.86
C ASN A 870 5.55 8.18 -42.64
N HIS A 871 4.83 8.51 -43.72
CA HIS A 871 4.08 7.53 -44.51
C HIS A 871 4.93 6.41 -45.14
N THR A 872 6.21 6.66 -45.42
CA THR A 872 7.12 5.61 -45.94
C THR A 872 7.43 4.58 -44.84
N ALA A 873 7.75 5.06 -43.64
CA ALA A 873 7.99 4.21 -42.48
C ALA A 873 6.71 3.48 -42.03
N GLU A 874 5.56 4.15 -42.05
CA GLU A 874 4.24 3.57 -41.78
C GLU A 874 3.94 2.35 -42.67
N LYS A 875 4.05 2.51 -43.99
CA LYS A 875 3.80 1.44 -44.97
C LYS A 875 4.76 0.28 -44.78
N TRP A 876 6.06 0.59 -44.59
CA TRP A 876 7.07 -0.43 -44.33
C TRP A 876 6.76 -1.20 -43.05
N TYR A 877 6.52 -0.50 -41.94
CA TYR A 877 6.37 -1.13 -40.65
C TYR A 877 5.09 -1.97 -40.58
N SER A 878 3.98 -1.42 -41.06
CA SER A 878 2.71 -2.15 -41.17
C SER A 878 2.86 -3.43 -41.99
N LYS A 879 3.60 -3.38 -43.11
CA LYS A 879 3.89 -4.57 -43.92
C LYS A 879 4.70 -5.61 -43.15
N GLN A 880 5.73 -5.18 -42.39
CA GLN A 880 6.52 -6.11 -41.56
C GLN A 880 5.66 -6.80 -40.49
N LEU A 881 4.78 -6.06 -39.82
CA LEU A 881 3.84 -6.62 -38.84
C LEU A 881 2.87 -7.62 -39.49
N ASP A 882 2.29 -7.26 -40.64
CA ASP A 882 1.37 -8.12 -41.38
C ASP A 882 2.05 -9.42 -41.85
N GLU A 883 3.31 -9.35 -42.31
CA GLU A 883 4.08 -10.54 -42.70
C GLU A 883 4.26 -11.52 -41.53
N VAL A 884 4.49 -11.03 -40.31
CA VAL A 884 4.59 -11.90 -39.12
C VAL A 884 3.22 -12.51 -38.78
N VAL A 885 2.15 -11.73 -38.84
CA VAL A 885 0.77 -12.23 -38.62
C VAL A 885 0.39 -13.29 -39.66
N GLN A 886 0.75 -13.11 -40.92
CA GLN A 886 0.51 -14.11 -41.97
C GLN A 886 1.26 -15.42 -41.69
N LYS A 887 2.51 -15.36 -41.22
CA LYS A 887 3.27 -16.56 -40.82
C LYS A 887 2.67 -17.26 -39.59
N LEU A 888 2.00 -16.50 -38.70
CA LEU A 888 1.20 -17.09 -37.62
C LEU A 888 -0.05 -17.80 -38.15
N GLY A 889 -0.46 -17.58 -39.40
CA GLY A 889 -1.67 -18.17 -39.99
C GLY A 889 -2.87 -17.22 -39.99
N GLY A 890 -2.62 -15.91 -39.89
CA GLY A 890 -3.64 -14.88 -39.84
C GLY A 890 -4.13 -14.58 -38.42
N ASP A 891 -5.09 -13.66 -38.35
CA ASP A 891 -5.68 -13.12 -37.13
C ASP A 891 -6.71 -14.05 -36.48
N LYS A 892 -7.49 -14.79 -37.28
CA LYS A 892 -8.61 -15.61 -36.78
C LYS A 892 -8.21 -16.91 -36.11
N LYS A 893 -7.16 -17.58 -36.60
CA LYS A 893 -6.70 -18.90 -36.12
C LYS A 893 -5.18 -19.02 -36.12
N PRO A 894 -4.47 -18.14 -35.39
CA PRO A 894 -3.02 -18.18 -35.34
C PRO A 894 -2.50 -19.48 -34.70
N LYS A 895 -1.34 -19.95 -35.17
CA LYS A 895 -0.69 -21.19 -34.73
C LYS A 895 0.80 -20.96 -34.54
N LEU A 896 1.30 -21.44 -33.40
CA LEU A 896 2.72 -21.42 -33.06
C LEU A 896 3.18 -22.86 -32.80
N ASN A 897 3.62 -23.55 -33.85
CA ASN A 897 4.14 -24.93 -33.79
C ASN A 897 5.67 -24.97 -33.96
N PRO A 898 6.36 -26.11 -33.75
CA PRO A 898 7.82 -26.16 -33.78
C PRO A 898 8.47 -25.68 -35.09
N GLY A 899 7.79 -25.86 -36.23
CA GLY A 899 8.27 -25.34 -37.52
C GLY A 899 8.14 -23.83 -37.64
N ARG A 900 6.96 -23.29 -37.29
CA ARG A 900 6.66 -21.85 -37.37
C ARG A 900 7.40 -21.02 -36.34
N ILE A 901 7.59 -21.54 -35.12
CA ILE A 901 8.15 -20.75 -34.01
C ILE A 901 9.56 -20.22 -34.30
N LYS A 902 10.38 -21.01 -35.03
CA LYS A 902 11.72 -20.59 -35.49
C LYS A 902 11.64 -19.46 -36.53
N GLU A 903 10.70 -19.55 -37.47
CA GLU A 903 10.48 -18.54 -38.49
C GLU A 903 9.92 -17.24 -37.93
N ILE A 904 9.00 -17.34 -36.96
CA ILE A 904 8.46 -16.18 -36.23
C ILE A 904 9.57 -15.50 -35.44
N LYS A 905 10.38 -16.26 -34.69
CA LYS A 905 11.56 -15.71 -33.99
C LYS A 905 12.48 -14.94 -34.95
N LYS A 906 12.85 -15.56 -36.08
CA LYS A 906 13.70 -14.94 -37.10
C LYS A 906 13.08 -13.68 -37.69
N SER A 907 11.77 -13.67 -37.88
CA SER A 907 11.05 -12.51 -38.42
C SER A 907 11.01 -11.37 -37.40
N LEU A 908 10.68 -11.64 -36.14
CA LEU A 908 10.70 -10.63 -35.07
C LEU A 908 12.09 -10.01 -34.88
N LEU A 909 13.14 -10.83 -34.84
CA LEU A 909 14.52 -10.34 -34.75
C LEU A 909 14.88 -9.42 -35.92
N ARG A 910 14.54 -9.81 -37.16
CA ARG A 910 14.76 -8.96 -38.33
C ARG A 910 14.05 -7.61 -38.21
N VAL A 911 12.79 -7.60 -37.75
CA VAL A 911 12.04 -6.35 -37.57
C VAL A 911 12.69 -5.49 -36.49
N ILE A 912 13.09 -6.09 -35.36
CA ILE A 912 13.82 -5.41 -34.28
C ILE A 912 15.10 -4.75 -34.80
N ASP A 913 15.93 -5.49 -35.55
CA ASP A 913 17.21 -5.00 -36.07
C ASP A 913 17.03 -3.85 -37.09
N THR A 914 15.95 -3.90 -37.87
CA THR A 914 15.71 -2.93 -38.94
C THR A 914 15.02 -1.64 -38.47
N ILE A 915 14.22 -1.68 -37.39
CA ILE A 915 13.59 -0.48 -36.81
C ILE A 915 14.64 0.54 -36.37
N GLN A 916 15.73 0.08 -35.76
CA GLN A 916 16.79 0.98 -35.25
C GLN A 916 17.37 1.85 -36.38
N GLN A 917 17.50 1.30 -37.58
CA GLN A 917 18.07 1.96 -38.75
C GLN A 917 17.05 2.81 -39.54
N ASN A 918 15.77 2.74 -39.20
CA ASN A 918 14.72 3.43 -39.95
C ASN A 918 14.72 4.94 -39.66
N ARG A 919 15.13 5.74 -40.64
CA ARG A 919 15.19 7.22 -40.52
C ARG A 919 13.83 7.92 -40.55
N GLY A 920 12.76 7.21 -40.93
CA GLY A 920 11.40 7.74 -40.98
C GLY A 920 10.60 7.58 -39.69
N MET A 921 11.21 7.03 -38.63
CA MET A 921 10.63 6.86 -37.29
C MET A 921 11.37 7.74 -36.28
N HIS A 922 10.63 8.45 -35.44
CA HIS A 922 11.16 9.17 -34.29
C HIS A 922 11.77 8.18 -33.28
N GLU A 923 12.85 8.57 -32.60
CA GLU A 923 13.58 7.68 -31.67
C GLU A 923 12.71 7.09 -30.57
N GLU A 924 11.79 7.89 -30.01
CA GLU A 924 10.83 7.39 -29.03
C GLU A 924 9.85 6.36 -29.63
N VAL A 925 9.36 6.58 -30.86
CA VAL A 925 8.50 5.60 -31.54
C VAL A 925 9.25 4.30 -31.78
N LYS A 926 10.56 4.37 -32.11
CA LYS A 926 11.41 3.18 -32.17
C LYS A 926 11.49 2.49 -30.81
N ALA A 927 11.76 3.23 -29.73
CA ALA A 927 11.83 2.66 -28.38
C ALA A 927 10.54 1.93 -27.98
N ARG A 928 9.38 2.53 -28.25
CA ARG A 928 8.05 1.95 -28.01
C ARG A 928 7.81 0.68 -28.82
N ALA A 929 8.04 0.76 -30.13
CA ALA A 929 7.89 -0.39 -31.03
C ALA A 929 8.82 -1.55 -30.64
N LEU A 930 10.06 -1.24 -30.27
CA LEU A 930 11.04 -2.22 -29.80
C LEU A 930 10.63 -2.84 -28.47
N TYR A 931 10.07 -2.08 -27.54
CA TYR A 931 9.55 -2.62 -26.29
C TYR A 931 8.45 -3.67 -26.55
N ASP A 932 7.46 -3.34 -27.37
CA ASP A 932 6.37 -4.27 -27.71
C ASP A 932 6.89 -5.51 -28.46
N LEU A 933 7.82 -5.34 -29.42
CA LEU A 933 8.43 -6.45 -30.17
C LEU A 933 9.32 -7.35 -29.30
N ARG A 934 10.02 -6.78 -28.32
CA ARG A 934 10.80 -7.57 -27.34
C ARG A 934 9.88 -8.36 -26.43
N GLY A 935 8.73 -7.80 -26.03
CA GLY A 935 7.68 -8.56 -25.33
C GLY A 935 7.16 -9.73 -26.18
N ALA A 936 6.90 -9.51 -27.47
CA ALA A 936 6.54 -10.59 -28.39
C ALA A 936 7.66 -11.64 -28.54
N LEU A 937 8.92 -11.21 -28.63
CA LEU A 937 10.06 -12.12 -28.69
C LEU A 937 10.18 -12.96 -27.41
N GLN A 938 9.97 -12.35 -26.24
CA GLN A 938 10.00 -13.05 -24.95
C GLN A 938 8.94 -14.16 -24.89
N ILE A 939 7.71 -13.92 -25.36
CA ILE A 939 6.66 -14.95 -25.47
C ILE A 939 7.14 -16.11 -26.35
N VAL A 940 7.78 -15.81 -27.48
CA VAL A 940 8.34 -16.84 -28.38
C VAL A 940 9.45 -17.62 -27.68
N GLU A 941 10.35 -16.97 -26.96
CA GLU A 941 11.49 -17.62 -26.31
C GLU A 941 11.07 -18.50 -25.13
N VAL A 942 10.13 -18.04 -24.30
CA VAL A 942 9.54 -18.87 -23.24
C VAL A 942 8.82 -20.06 -23.86
N THR A 943 8.05 -19.85 -24.93
CA THR A 943 7.36 -20.95 -25.62
C THR A 943 8.34 -21.98 -26.18
N ILE A 944 9.45 -21.55 -26.80
CA ILE A 944 10.52 -22.47 -27.26
C ILE A 944 11.08 -23.28 -26.09
N SER A 945 11.38 -22.63 -24.96
CA SER A 945 11.91 -23.30 -23.77
C SER A 945 10.94 -24.35 -23.22
N LYS A 946 9.63 -24.06 -23.22
CA LYS A 946 8.58 -24.99 -22.78
C LYS A 946 8.33 -26.14 -23.76
N MET A 947 8.46 -25.90 -25.07
CA MET A 947 8.31 -26.94 -26.09
C MET A 947 9.48 -27.93 -26.13
N GLY A 948 10.70 -27.48 -25.79
CA GLY A 948 11.91 -28.32 -25.80
C GLY A 948 11.90 -29.52 -24.85
N GLN A 949 10.89 -29.66 -23.97
CA GLN A 949 10.66 -30.87 -23.16
C GLN A 949 9.76 -31.91 -23.83
N LYS A 950 9.09 -31.57 -24.95
CA LYS A 950 8.18 -32.47 -25.67
C LYS A 950 8.85 -33.22 -26.84
N MET A 951 10.12 -32.92 -27.10
CA MET A 951 11.02 -33.66 -28.02
C MET A 951 12.06 -34.38 -27.19
#